data_AF-A0A2A5CI79-F1
#
_entry.id   AF-A0A2A5CI79-F1
#
_cell.length_a   1.000
_cell.length_b   1.000
_cell.length_c   1.000
_cell.angle_alpha   90.00
_cell.angle_beta   90.00
_cell.angle_gamma   90.00
#
_symmetry.space_group_name_H-M   'P 1'
#
loop_
_entity.id
_entity.type
_entity.pdbx_description
1 polymer ?
#
loop_
_entity_poly.entity_id
_entity_poly.type
_entity_poly.pdbx_seq_one_letter_code
_entity_poly.pdbx_strand_id
1 'polypeptide(L)'
;MTLSVKILLVDDEIGLLESGRKLLELSGYDVSTAQNGKQAIDALKAHEFDLAILDLNMPGVGGHEVMKFINEEEINTTVIVISGETGFDAVSQAFYLGAFDFLQKPYEYDALINTIQNALNKQALEKSFLNLRKKLERSEKLHRFMVESSPDIIFIVDKQGRFVFANNRAEEVLGYSKDELIGEHYSHIVEPACLEQASHCFLERREGARATREEEIWLTCKPGKHFDSSKDKIAIELNSVGVYEHESVDDAGKHFSGTYIVARDITERLSSEKLIHYQAYHDLLTGLPNRALFLDRLSTAISNAKRDDHSLAVMFLDLDRFKVANDSLGHSIGDELLKRVGERLDACLREGDSLARLGGDEFIVLLPHMPSEADVHAVGNKIVETIKQPFKVEGHELYLTVSVGISMYPRDGDNAETLIKHSDVAMYHTKEQGKNNYHLYEDNMSVKNNLLLSIENEIRKGIKENQFEVFYQPQVDLNTGEVCGVEALLRWNHPTQGLLSPSHFLSIAEDSGLICELGDWVLEEVLAEMKTWQEEGLKVNKFSVNFSGKEIEQKDFVDKIIKALKKYRTPKNSLEIEVTENILMRDIDSSIEKLRQLHDVGVSIAIDDFGTGYSSLSLLQKLPINRLKIDRSFIQDMEQGSDRSIIEAIAHMAKGLKLEMIAEGVEQEYQLRYLRQLKCPIVQGYIFSQGVPSDEAKKFVRDTEEMIKQQKIKA
;
A
#
# COMPACT_ATOMS: atom_id res chain seq x y z
N MET A 1 -2.10 19.95 56.48
CA MET A 1 -1.24 20.90 57.21
C MET A 1 -1.81 22.28 56.95
N THR A 2 -2.55 22.84 57.90
CA THR A 2 -2.95 24.25 57.83
C THR A 2 -1.68 25.09 57.94
N LEU A 3 -1.29 25.75 56.84
CA LEU A 3 -0.19 26.72 56.87
C LEU A 3 -0.52 27.74 57.98
N SER A 4 0.39 27.93 58.93
CA SER A 4 0.22 28.97 59.95
C SER A 4 0.33 30.31 59.24
N VAL A 5 -0.74 31.08 59.26
CA VAL A 5 -0.78 32.42 58.68
C VAL A 5 0.26 33.29 59.39
N LYS A 6 1.16 33.90 58.63
CA LYS A 6 2.28 34.69 59.13
C LYS A 6 1.89 36.16 59.20
N ILE A 7 1.94 36.72 60.40
CA ILE A 7 1.58 38.11 60.68
C ILE A 7 2.82 38.89 61.13
N LEU A 8 3.08 40.03 60.52
CA LEU A 8 4.09 40.98 60.99
C LEU A 8 3.40 42.08 61.81
N LEU A 9 3.65 42.13 63.11
CA LEU A 9 3.14 43.18 64.00
C LEU A 9 4.23 44.25 64.24
N VAL A 10 3.93 45.50 63.92
CA VAL A 10 4.90 46.60 63.99
C VAL A 10 4.34 47.73 64.85
N ASP A 11 5.04 48.03 65.94
CA ASP A 11 4.65 49.04 66.93
C ASP A 11 5.91 49.50 67.69
N ASP A 12 6.05 50.79 67.97
CA ASP A 12 7.21 51.32 68.70
C ASP A 12 7.07 51.17 70.23
N GLU A 13 5.85 50.94 70.72
CA GLU A 13 5.58 50.70 72.13
C GLU A 13 5.75 49.21 72.48
N ILE A 14 6.88 48.88 73.12
CA ILE A 14 7.25 47.50 73.49
C ILE A 14 6.13 46.77 74.26
N GLY A 15 5.41 47.48 75.15
CA GLY A 15 4.32 46.90 75.92
C GLY A 15 3.11 46.47 75.08
N LEU A 16 2.75 47.27 74.08
CA LEU A 16 1.68 46.95 73.12
C LEU A 16 2.10 45.82 72.19
N LEU A 17 3.35 45.85 71.73
CA LEU A 17 3.92 44.85 70.83
C LEU A 17 3.98 43.46 71.49
N GLU A 18 4.43 43.34 72.75
CA GLU A 18 4.43 42.06 73.48
C GLU A 18 3.03 41.55 73.78
N SER A 19 2.10 42.45 74.12
CA SER A 19 0.72 42.09 74.42
C SER A 19 -0.02 41.64 73.16
N GLY A 20 0.10 42.40 72.07
CA GLY A 20 -0.48 42.07 70.76
C GLY A 20 0.08 40.79 70.18
N ARG A 21 1.40 40.56 70.31
CA ARG A 21 2.03 39.30 69.91
C ARG A 21 1.43 38.09 70.64
N LYS A 22 1.36 38.12 71.97
CA LYS A 22 0.79 37.01 72.76
C LYS A 22 -0.67 36.75 72.39
N LEU A 23 -1.45 37.80 72.17
CA LEU A 23 -2.86 37.70 71.80
C LEU A 23 -3.07 37.04 70.42
N LEU A 24 -2.26 37.43 69.44
CA LEU A 24 -2.31 36.83 68.10
C LEU A 24 -1.76 35.40 68.07
N GLU A 25 -0.70 35.11 68.82
CA GLU A 25 -0.17 33.75 68.99
C GLU A 25 -1.21 32.82 69.66
N LEU A 26 -1.96 33.31 70.66
CA LEU A 26 -3.07 32.57 71.28
C LEU A 26 -4.21 32.27 70.30
N SER A 27 -4.39 33.11 69.27
CA SER A 27 -5.36 32.88 68.18
C SER A 27 -4.85 31.91 67.10
N GLY A 28 -3.63 31.38 67.24
CA GLY A 28 -3.04 30.40 66.33
C GLY A 28 -2.30 31.00 65.13
N TYR A 29 -1.97 32.30 65.16
CA TYR A 29 -1.17 32.96 64.13
C TYR A 29 0.34 32.85 64.43
N ASP A 30 1.17 32.80 63.38
CA ASP A 30 2.63 32.88 63.50
C ASP A 30 3.05 34.36 63.43
N VAL A 31 3.51 34.94 64.54
CA VAL A 31 3.66 36.38 64.68
C VAL A 31 5.13 36.76 64.78
N SER A 32 5.60 37.56 63.81
CA SER A 32 6.88 38.26 63.90
C SER A 32 6.64 39.70 64.32
N THR A 33 7.56 40.28 65.09
CA THR A 33 7.42 41.63 65.63
C THR A 33 8.57 42.53 65.21
N ALA A 34 8.29 43.81 64.92
CA ALA A 34 9.29 44.83 64.66
C ALA A 34 9.01 46.11 65.46
N GLN A 35 10.04 46.73 66.03
CA GLN A 35 9.92 47.88 66.94
C GLN A 35 10.00 49.24 66.24
N ASN A 36 10.23 49.27 64.92
CA ASN A 36 10.29 50.48 64.10
C ASN A 36 10.16 50.11 62.62
N GLY A 37 9.88 51.10 61.77
CA GLY A 37 9.67 50.87 60.34
C GLY A 37 10.89 50.30 59.60
N LYS A 38 12.12 50.57 60.07
CA LYS A 38 13.33 49.99 59.45
C LYS A 38 13.40 48.48 59.68
N GLN A 39 13.16 48.03 60.91
CA GLN A 39 13.06 46.60 61.22
C GLN A 39 11.91 45.92 60.47
N ALA A 40 10.79 46.62 60.26
CA ALA A 40 9.67 46.10 59.49
C ALA A 40 10.04 45.86 58.02
N ILE A 41 10.71 46.83 57.38
CA ILE A 41 11.20 46.69 56.00
C ILE A 41 12.23 45.56 55.89
N ASP A 42 13.18 45.48 56.82
CA ASP A 42 14.17 44.40 56.83
C ASP A 42 13.50 43.02 57.01
N ALA A 43 12.44 42.94 57.82
CA ALA A 43 11.65 41.72 57.98
C ALA A 43 10.90 41.34 56.70
N LEU A 44 10.21 42.30 56.05
CA LEU A 44 9.47 42.10 54.80
C LEU A 44 10.38 41.68 53.63
N LYS A 45 11.65 42.10 53.63
CA LYS A 45 12.66 41.64 52.66
C LYS A 45 13.14 40.22 52.94
N ALA A 46 13.22 39.82 54.21
CA ALA A 46 13.79 38.55 54.61
C ALA A 46 12.77 37.41 54.63
N HIS A 47 11.50 37.70 54.85
CA HIS A 47 10.43 36.70 55.01
C HIS A 47 9.13 37.17 54.36
N GLU A 48 8.36 36.21 53.81
CA GLU A 48 7.00 36.46 53.33
C GLU A 48 6.00 36.44 54.49
N PHE A 49 5.14 37.46 54.54
CA PHE A 49 4.04 37.59 55.49
C PHE A 49 2.71 37.66 54.75
N ASP A 50 1.69 36.97 55.26
CA ASP A 50 0.34 37.02 54.70
C ASP A 50 -0.34 38.37 55.02
N LEU A 51 -0.03 38.90 56.21
CA LEU A 51 -0.63 40.12 56.72
C LEU A 51 0.36 40.93 57.58
N ALA A 52 0.37 42.25 57.45
CA ALA A 52 1.16 43.16 58.26
C ALA A 52 0.23 44.12 59.02
N ILE A 53 0.43 44.24 60.33
CA ILE A 53 -0.27 45.15 61.21
C ILE A 53 0.72 46.27 61.56
N LEU A 54 0.46 47.49 61.09
CA LEU A 54 1.43 48.58 61.12
C LEU A 54 0.92 49.76 61.96
N ASP A 55 1.69 50.19 62.95
CA ASP A 55 1.52 51.51 63.54
C ASP A 55 1.98 52.60 62.55
N LEU A 56 1.23 53.70 62.44
CA LEU A 56 1.61 54.86 61.64
C LEU A 56 2.70 55.71 62.31
N ASN A 57 2.63 55.87 63.63
CA ASN A 57 3.41 56.86 64.36
C ASN A 57 4.61 56.23 65.07
N MET A 58 5.65 55.90 64.29
CA MET A 58 6.90 55.34 64.82
C MET A 58 8.09 56.29 64.58
N PRO A 59 9.09 56.34 65.49
CA PRO A 59 10.26 57.20 65.34
C PRO A 59 11.17 56.73 64.20
N GLY A 60 11.64 57.68 63.40
CA GLY A 60 12.49 57.41 62.24
C GLY A 60 11.65 57.09 61.00
N VAL A 61 11.62 55.81 60.62
CA VAL A 61 10.80 55.32 59.49
C VAL A 61 9.38 55.04 60.01
N GLY A 62 8.42 55.85 59.60
CA GLY A 62 7.01 55.74 60.00
C GLY A 62 6.23 54.70 59.20
N GLY A 63 5.00 54.36 59.64
CA GLY A 63 4.18 53.32 58.99
C GLY A 63 3.81 53.63 57.53
N HIS A 64 3.66 54.91 57.18
CA HIS A 64 3.41 55.34 55.79
C HIS A 64 4.56 54.98 54.84
N GLU A 65 5.81 55.07 55.30
CA GLU A 65 6.99 54.74 54.50
C GLU A 65 7.11 53.22 54.29
N VAL A 66 6.72 52.43 55.30
CA VAL A 66 6.64 50.97 55.19
C VAL A 66 5.57 50.53 54.18
N MET A 67 4.39 51.15 54.21
CA MET A 67 3.33 50.86 53.22
C MET A 67 3.76 51.23 51.80
N LYS A 68 4.44 52.37 51.65
CA LYS A 68 4.97 52.78 50.35
C LYS A 68 5.96 51.76 49.81
N PHE A 69 6.85 51.23 50.67
CA PHE A 69 7.78 50.17 50.31
C PHE A 69 7.05 48.88 49.87
N ILE A 70 6.00 48.46 50.59
CA ILE A 70 5.19 47.27 50.24
C ILE A 70 4.59 47.42 48.84
N ASN A 71 4.04 48.60 48.50
CA ASN A 71 3.46 48.85 47.19
C ASN A 71 4.50 48.99 46.08
N GLU A 72 5.62 49.69 46.33
CA GLU A 72 6.68 49.92 45.34
C GLU A 72 7.38 48.61 44.94
N GLU A 73 7.57 47.69 45.88
CA GLU A 73 8.18 46.38 45.65
C GLU A 73 7.16 45.27 45.33
N GLU A 74 5.87 45.62 45.16
CA GLU A 74 4.75 44.70 44.89
C GLU A 74 4.71 43.48 45.84
N ILE A 75 4.98 43.69 47.13
CA ILE A 75 5.02 42.63 48.14
C ILE A 75 3.59 42.14 48.41
N ASN A 76 3.37 40.84 48.29
CA ASN A 76 2.05 40.19 48.45
C ASN A 76 1.62 40.04 49.92
N THR A 77 1.62 41.14 50.67
CA THR A 77 1.25 41.20 52.09
C THR A 77 0.09 42.17 52.28
N THR A 78 -0.99 41.71 52.91
CA THR A 78 -2.16 42.56 53.19
C THR A 78 -1.87 43.46 54.40
N VAL A 79 -2.13 44.77 54.31
CA VAL A 79 -1.78 45.71 55.41
C VAL A 79 -3.02 46.12 56.21
N ILE A 80 -2.98 45.98 57.53
CA ILE A 80 -3.91 46.60 58.48
C ILE A 80 -3.16 47.70 59.20
N VAL A 81 -3.76 48.89 59.27
CA VAL A 81 -3.14 50.03 59.94
C VAL A 81 -3.73 50.21 61.34
N ILE A 82 -2.88 50.48 62.33
CA ILE A 82 -3.29 50.84 63.68
C ILE A 82 -2.78 52.25 64.00
N SER A 83 -3.62 53.15 64.51
CA SER A 83 -3.17 54.50 64.93
C SER A 83 -4.04 55.10 66.03
N GLY A 84 -3.44 55.91 66.91
CA GLY A 84 -4.17 56.70 67.91
C GLY A 84 -4.74 58.03 67.39
N GLU A 85 -4.49 58.37 66.12
CA GLU A 85 -4.89 59.64 65.53
C GLU A 85 -6.36 59.62 65.08
N THR A 86 -7.12 60.65 65.45
CA THR A 86 -8.55 60.76 65.13
C THR A 86 -8.83 61.64 63.91
N GLY A 87 -7.78 62.05 63.19
CA GLY A 87 -7.87 62.92 62.02
C GLY A 87 -8.31 62.15 60.77
N PHE A 88 -9.26 62.71 60.02
CA PHE A 88 -9.73 62.13 58.75
C PHE A 88 -8.62 61.98 57.69
N ASP A 89 -7.62 62.87 57.74
CA ASP A 89 -6.50 62.89 56.79
C ASP A 89 -5.61 61.64 56.94
N ALA A 90 -5.33 61.20 58.17
CA ALA A 90 -4.51 60.02 58.44
C ALA A 90 -5.17 58.72 57.94
N VAL A 91 -6.48 58.58 58.13
CA VAL A 91 -7.25 57.42 57.65
C VAL A 91 -7.29 57.39 56.13
N SER A 92 -7.56 58.53 55.49
CA SER A 92 -7.63 58.64 54.03
C SER A 92 -6.29 58.33 53.37
N GLN A 93 -5.19 58.78 53.99
CA GLN A 93 -3.84 58.52 53.50
C GLN A 93 -3.46 57.04 53.61
N ALA A 94 -3.86 56.36 54.70
CA ALA A 94 -3.63 54.92 54.86
C ALA A 94 -4.31 54.08 53.76
N PHE A 95 -5.59 54.35 53.45
CA PHE A 95 -6.28 53.65 52.36
C PHE A 95 -5.71 53.98 50.97
N TYR A 96 -5.29 55.23 50.75
CA TYR A 96 -4.62 55.62 49.50
C TYR A 96 -3.31 54.85 49.29
N LEU A 97 -2.59 54.53 50.37
CA LEU A 97 -1.38 53.71 50.36
C LEU A 97 -1.67 52.20 50.43
N GLY A 98 -2.91 51.76 50.18
CA GLY A 98 -3.23 50.34 50.03
C GLY A 98 -3.49 49.57 51.32
N ALA A 99 -3.75 50.26 52.44
CA ALA A 99 -4.25 49.59 53.64
C ALA A 99 -5.60 48.89 53.36
N PHE A 100 -5.72 47.64 53.80
CA PHE A 100 -6.96 46.87 53.73
C PHE A 100 -8.02 47.44 54.68
N ASP A 101 -7.61 47.79 55.90
CA ASP A 101 -8.47 48.39 56.92
C ASP A 101 -7.66 49.18 57.95
N PHE A 102 -8.35 49.97 58.76
CA PHE A 102 -7.78 50.88 59.75
C PHE A 102 -8.42 50.68 61.14
N LEU A 103 -7.60 50.57 62.18
CA LEU A 103 -8.01 50.39 63.58
C LEU A 103 -7.50 51.52 64.46
N GLN A 104 -8.39 52.10 65.28
CA GLN A 104 -8.07 53.23 66.16
C GLN A 104 -7.63 52.76 67.56
N LYS A 105 -6.52 53.30 68.10
CA LYS A 105 -6.07 53.04 69.48
C LYS A 105 -6.86 53.92 70.49
N PRO A 106 -7.28 53.38 71.66
CA PRO A 106 -7.24 51.97 72.05
C PRO A 106 -8.34 51.15 71.33
N TYR A 107 -8.00 49.97 70.81
CA TYR A 107 -8.93 49.06 70.14
C TYR A 107 -9.29 47.86 71.03
N GLU A 108 -10.49 47.30 70.81
CA GLU A 108 -10.90 46.04 71.43
C GLU A 108 -10.32 44.84 70.68
N TYR A 109 -10.06 43.75 71.41
CA TYR A 109 -9.48 42.52 70.85
C TYR A 109 -10.31 41.93 69.70
N ASP A 110 -11.64 41.87 69.87
CA ASP A 110 -12.54 41.29 68.87
C ASP A 110 -12.54 42.09 67.56
N ALA A 111 -12.35 43.41 67.63
CA ALA A 111 -12.26 44.26 66.44
C ALA A 111 -11.01 43.91 65.61
N LEU A 112 -9.85 43.73 66.27
CA LEU A 112 -8.60 43.37 65.59
C LEU A 112 -8.71 42.00 64.89
N ILE A 113 -9.23 40.98 65.58
CA ILE A 113 -9.35 39.63 65.01
C ILE A 113 -10.32 39.59 63.84
N ASN A 114 -11.46 40.28 63.92
CA ASN A 114 -12.42 40.33 62.82
C ASN A 114 -11.83 40.99 61.57
N THR A 115 -11.08 42.09 61.73
CA THR A 115 -10.41 42.75 60.62
C THR A 115 -9.37 41.85 59.96
N ILE A 116 -8.57 41.12 60.75
CA ILE A 116 -7.60 40.13 60.23
C ILE A 116 -8.32 39.01 59.46
N GLN A 117 -9.40 38.46 60.00
CA GLN A 117 -10.15 37.38 59.33
C GLN A 117 -10.77 37.85 58.00
N ASN A 118 -11.33 39.05 57.95
CA ASN A 118 -11.90 39.62 56.73
C ASN A 118 -10.83 39.81 55.64
N ALA A 119 -9.65 40.30 56.04
CA ALA A 119 -8.49 40.47 55.15
C ALA A 119 -8.07 39.14 54.50
N LEU A 120 -7.87 38.12 55.33
CA LEU A 120 -7.40 36.80 54.88
C LEU A 120 -8.45 36.09 54.00
N ASN A 121 -9.74 36.18 54.35
CA ASN A 121 -10.82 35.55 53.58
C ASN A 121 -10.93 36.12 52.16
N LYS A 122 -10.83 37.45 52.02
CA LYS A 122 -10.88 38.10 50.71
C LYS A 122 -9.71 37.65 49.82
N GLN A 123 -8.50 37.64 50.39
CA GLN A 123 -7.28 37.23 49.67
C GLN A 123 -7.36 35.76 49.20
N ALA A 124 -7.93 34.86 50.03
CA ALA A 124 -8.10 33.45 49.68
C ALA A 124 -9.10 33.25 48.52
N LEU A 125 -10.18 34.04 48.49
CA LEU A 125 -11.21 33.96 47.44
C LEU A 125 -10.66 34.41 46.08
N GLU A 126 -9.93 35.52 46.04
CA GLU A 126 -9.32 36.05 44.80
C GLU A 126 -8.31 35.08 44.19
N LYS A 127 -7.45 34.46 45.02
CA LYS A 127 -6.50 33.41 44.59
C LYS A 127 -7.24 32.20 44.00
N SER A 128 -8.35 31.79 44.61
CA SER A 128 -9.14 30.63 44.16
C SER A 128 -9.82 30.88 42.81
N PHE A 129 -10.39 32.07 42.63
CA PHE A 129 -11.03 32.47 41.38
C PHE A 129 -10.05 32.47 40.19
N LEU A 130 -8.85 33.03 40.38
CA LEU A 130 -7.84 33.06 39.33
C LEU A 130 -7.38 31.66 38.92
N ASN A 131 -7.23 30.74 39.89
CA ASN A 131 -6.86 29.35 39.62
C ASN A 131 -7.95 28.61 38.83
N LEU A 132 -9.22 28.83 39.17
CA LEU A 132 -10.34 28.22 38.44
C LEU A 132 -10.38 28.71 36.99
N ARG A 133 -10.23 30.02 36.77
CA ARG A 133 -10.19 30.61 35.43
C ARG A 133 -9.07 30.01 34.57
N LYS A 134 -7.86 29.89 35.13
CA LYS A 134 -6.72 29.26 34.43
C LYS A 134 -6.99 27.79 34.08
N LYS A 135 -7.61 27.04 34.98
CA LYS A 135 -7.97 25.63 34.71
C LYS A 135 -9.00 25.52 33.59
N LEU A 136 -10.01 26.39 33.58
CA LEU A 136 -11.04 26.40 32.55
C LEU A 136 -10.45 26.72 31.17
N GLU A 137 -9.64 27.78 31.07
CA GLU A 137 -8.98 28.18 29.82
C GLU A 137 -8.06 27.07 29.28
N ARG A 138 -7.31 26.39 30.16
CA ARG A 138 -6.48 25.26 29.76
C ARG A 138 -7.30 24.08 29.25
N SER A 139 -8.42 23.78 29.91
CA SER A 139 -9.33 22.71 29.49
C SER A 139 -9.93 23.00 28.12
N GLU A 140 -10.43 24.23 27.92
CA GLU A 140 -11.03 24.66 26.64
C GLU A 140 -10.02 24.56 25.49
N LYS A 141 -8.80 25.07 25.69
CA LYS A 141 -7.71 24.99 24.69
C LYS A 141 -7.38 23.55 24.32
N LEU A 142 -7.31 22.65 25.30
CA LEU A 142 -7.02 21.24 25.05
C LEU A 142 -8.14 20.55 24.27
N HIS A 143 -9.40 20.79 24.64
CA HIS A 143 -10.55 20.24 23.89
C HIS A 143 -10.61 20.74 22.46
N ARG A 144 -10.39 22.04 22.24
CA ARG A 144 -10.33 22.63 20.91
C ARG A 144 -9.22 21.99 20.06
N PHE A 145 -8.03 21.82 20.63
CA PHE A 145 -6.92 21.17 19.92
C PHE A 145 -7.23 19.74 19.50
N MET A 146 -7.87 18.94 20.37
CA MET A 146 -8.24 17.55 20.05
C MET A 146 -9.22 17.46 18.87
N VAL A 147 -10.22 18.35 18.81
CA VAL A 147 -11.21 18.38 17.71
C VAL A 147 -10.60 18.90 16.41
N GLU A 148 -9.78 19.95 16.50
CA GLU A 148 -9.13 20.56 15.34
C GLU A 148 -8.04 19.68 14.71
N SER A 149 -7.41 18.81 15.50
CA SER A 149 -6.36 17.89 15.04
C SER A 149 -6.89 16.49 14.65
N SER A 150 -8.21 16.33 14.61
CA SER A 150 -8.83 15.06 14.23
C SER A 150 -8.54 14.75 12.74
N PRO A 151 -8.20 13.50 12.39
CA PRO A 151 -8.01 13.08 11.01
C PRO A 151 -9.33 13.02 10.22
N ASP A 152 -10.46 12.88 10.92
CA ASP A 152 -11.80 12.88 10.35
C ASP A 152 -12.40 14.30 10.35
N ILE A 153 -13.29 14.56 9.41
CA ILE A 153 -14.05 15.80 9.33
C ILE A 153 -15.09 15.79 10.46
N ILE A 154 -15.17 16.89 11.20
CA ILE A 154 -16.12 17.04 12.30
C ILE A 154 -17.00 18.25 12.02
N PHE A 155 -18.32 18.02 12.01
CA PHE A 155 -19.33 19.07 11.92
C PHE A 155 -20.22 19.08 13.16
N ILE A 156 -20.69 20.28 13.51
CA ILE A 156 -21.86 20.44 14.37
C ILE A 156 -22.86 21.26 13.58
N VAL A 157 -24.07 20.75 13.45
CA VAL A 157 -25.18 21.47 12.82
C VAL A 157 -26.28 21.78 13.83
N ASP A 158 -26.99 22.88 13.64
CA ASP A 158 -28.14 23.25 14.46
C ASP A 158 -29.36 22.38 14.15
N LYS A 159 -30.47 22.63 14.87
CA LYS A 159 -31.75 21.94 14.67
C LYS A 159 -32.40 22.14 13.29
N GLN A 160 -31.91 23.10 12.50
CA GLN A 160 -32.30 23.37 11.12
C GLN A 160 -31.32 22.77 10.09
N GLY A 161 -30.23 22.14 10.52
CA GLY A 161 -29.21 21.58 9.63
C GLY A 161 -28.18 22.61 9.13
N ARG A 162 -28.01 23.74 9.82
CA ARG A 162 -26.99 24.74 9.48
C ARG A 162 -25.72 24.52 10.27
N PHE A 163 -24.54 24.68 9.65
CA PHE A 163 -23.28 24.47 10.35
C PHE A 163 -23.06 25.52 11.44
N VAL A 164 -22.81 25.06 12.66
CA VAL A 164 -22.40 25.87 13.81
C VAL A 164 -20.89 25.73 14.03
N PHE A 165 -20.32 24.57 13.68
CA PHE A 165 -18.90 24.28 13.84
C PHE A 165 -18.41 23.36 12.72
N ALA A 166 -17.17 23.59 12.28
CA ALA A 166 -16.40 22.73 11.41
C ALA A 166 -14.92 22.75 11.84
N ASN A 167 -14.28 21.58 11.92
CA ASN A 167 -12.86 21.50 12.24
C ASN A 167 -11.96 21.84 11.01
N ASN A 168 -10.65 22.02 11.24
CA ASN A 168 -9.68 22.31 10.18
C ASN A 168 -9.70 21.27 9.06
N ARG A 169 -9.96 20.01 9.38
CA ARG A 169 -10.02 18.93 8.39
C ARG A 169 -11.13 19.16 7.34
N ALA A 170 -12.25 19.76 7.73
CA ALA A 170 -13.31 20.12 6.79
C ALA A 170 -12.82 21.09 5.71
N GLU A 171 -12.03 22.09 6.10
CA GLU A 171 -11.47 23.09 5.19
C GLU A 171 -10.39 22.48 4.28
N GLU A 172 -9.49 21.67 4.85
CA GLU A 172 -8.45 20.96 4.10
C GLU A 172 -8.99 20.01 3.03
N VAL A 173 -10.15 19.39 3.28
CA VAL A 173 -10.70 18.31 2.43
C VAL A 173 -11.81 18.82 1.50
N LEU A 174 -12.65 19.77 1.92
CA LEU A 174 -13.75 20.29 1.10
C LEU A 174 -13.39 21.60 0.37
N GLY A 175 -12.35 22.31 0.81
CA GLY A 175 -11.91 23.56 0.21
C GLY A 175 -12.77 24.80 0.55
N TYR A 176 -13.73 24.66 1.48
CA TYR A 176 -14.50 25.78 2.01
C TYR A 176 -13.87 26.28 3.31
N SER A 177 -13.74 27.60 3.44
CA SER A 177 -13.31 28.17 4.71
C SER A 177 -14.39 28.03 5.79
N LYS A 178 -13.99 28.02 7.06
CA LYS A 178 -14.94 27.94 8.19
C LYS A 178 -16.00 29.04 8.14
N ASP A 179 -15.61 30.26 7.79
CA ASP A 179 -16.53 31.41 7.71
C ASP A 179 -17.55 31.29 6.56
N GLU A 180 -17.23 30.52 5.52
CA GLU A 180 -18.15 30.23 4.41
C GLU A 180 -19.13 29.10 4.75
N LEU A 181 -18.72 28.15 5.60
CA LEU A 181 -19.57 27.02 6.00
C LEU A 181 -20.52 27.39 7.14
N ILE A 182 -20.05 28.14 8.14
CA ILE A 182 -20.85 28.45 9.33
C ILE A 182 -22.09 29.28 8.95
N GLY A 183 -23.26 28.81 9.35
CA GLY A 183 -24.57 29.41 9.06
C GLY A 183 -25.24 28.90 7.77
N GLU A 184 -24.48 28.28 6.87
CA GLU A 184 -25.00 27.66 5.66
C GLU A 184 -25.62 26.29 5.98
N HIS A 185 -26.62 25.91 5.18
CA HIS A 185 -27.33 24.64 5.33
C HIS A 185 -26.51 23.49 4.72
N TYR A 186 -26.53 22.29 5.31
CA TYR A 186 -25.74 21.14 4.84
C TYR A 186 -25.95 20.78 3.36
N SER A 187 -27.13 21.10 2.80
CA SER A 187 -27.42 20.91 1.38
C SER A 187 -26.51 21.70 0.43
N HIS A 188 -25.75 22.67 0.93
CA HIS A 188 -24.76 23.41 0.14
C HIS A 188 -23.57 22.54 -0.29
N ILE A 189 -23.16 21.61 0.58
CA ILE A 189 -21.99 20.74 0.35
C ILE A 189 -22.37 19.31 -0.01
N VAL A 190 -23.63 18.91 0.14
CA VAL A 190 -24.12 17.57 -0.18
C VAL A 190 -24.57 17.51 -1.63
N GLU A 191 -24.20 16.43 -2.33
CA GLU A 191 -24.67 16.21 -3.71
C GLU A 191 -26.20 16.10 -3.78
N PRO A 192 -26.88 16.72 -4.78
CA PRO A 192 -28.34 16.69 -4.88
C PRO A 192 -28.97 15.29 -4.84
N ALA A 193 -28.29 14.29 -5.40
CA ALA A 193 -28.74 12.90 -5.39
C ALA A 193 -28.75 12.26 -3.98
N CYS A 194 -27.93 12.77 -3.06
CA CYS A 194 -27.78 12.26 -1.70
C CYS A 194 -28.52 13.10 -0.63
N LEU A 195 -29.27 14.15 -1.02
CA LEU A 195 -29.91 15.07 -0.07
C LEU A 195 -30.94 14.38 0.84
N GLU A 196 -31.68 13.41 0.32
CA GLU A 196 -32.66 12.65 1.09
C GLU A 196 -31.94 11.82 2.17
N GLN A 197 -30.92 11.06 1.79
CA GLN A 197 -30.07 10.28 2.71
C GLN A 197 -29.36 11.17 3.74
N ALA A 198 -28.84 12.32 3.31
CA ALA A 198 -28.18 13.28 4.18
C ALA A 198 -29.12 13.85 5.23
N SER A 199 -30.40 14.04 4.93
CA SER A 199 -31.38 14.53 5.92
C SER A 199 -31.49 13.61 7.13
N HIS A 200 -31.34 12.29 6.96
CA HIS A 200 -31.37 11.31 8.05
C HIS A 200 -30.14 11.41 8.95
N CYS A 201 -28.99 11.81 8.42
CA CYS A 201 -27.74 11.95 9.17
C CYS A 201 -27.64 13.33 9.83
N PHE A 202 -27.82 14.40 9.05
CA PHE A 202 -27.63 15.77 9.50
C PHE A 202 -28.72 16.27 10.45
N LEU A 203 -29.89 15.61 10.49
CA LEU A 203 -30.95 15.91 11.46
C LEU A 203 -31.14 14.78 12.48
N GLU A 204 -30.13 13.91 12.66
CA GLU A 204 -30.21 12.81 13.62
C GLU A 204 -30.32 13.34 15.05
N ARG A 205 -31.33 12.85 15.77
CA ARG A 205 -31.65 13.28 17.13
C ARG A 205 -31.34 12.21 18.18
N ARG A 206 -31.06 10.97 17.79
CA ARG A 206 -30.83 9.86 18.73
C ARG A 206 -29.43 9.93 19.38
N GLU A 207 -29.34 9.52 20.64
CA GLU A 207 -28.08 9.35 21.39
C GLU A 207 -27.63 7.87 21.41
N GLY A 208 -26.34 7.61 21.66
CA GLY A 208 -25.80 6.29 21.99
C GLY A 208 -25.70 5.30 20.82
N ALA A 209 -25.75 3.99 21.11
CA ALA A 209 -25.56 2.92 20.12
C ALA A 209 -26.66 2.77 19.05
N ARG A 210 -27.69 3.64 19.08
CA ARG A 210 -28.81 3.69 18.12
C ARG A 210 -28.73 4.88 17.15
N ALA A 211 -27.64 5.64 17.20
CA ALA A 211 -27.35 6.72 16.26
C ALA A 211 -26.98 6.15 14.87
N THR A 212 -27.17 6.92 13.80
CA THR A 212 -26.88 6.49 12.41
C THR A 212 -25.44 6.02 12.29
N ARG A 213 -25.24 4.85 11.67
CA ARG A 213 -23.93 4.27 11.41
C ARG A 213 -23.76 4.05 9.92
N GLU A 214 -22.64 4.52 9.40
CA GLU A 214 -22.05 4.06 8.14
C GLU A 214 -22.90 4.33 6.89
N GLU A 215 -23.53 5.50 6.80
CA GLU A 215 -24.17 5.95 5.55
C GLU A 215 -23.13 6.62 4.64
N GLU A 216 -23.11 6.21 3.37
CA GLU A 216 -22.21 6.75 2.34
C GLU A 216 -22.86 7.96 1.65
N ILE A 217 -22.22 9.12 1.75
CA ILE A 217 -22.72 10.37 1.16
C ILE A 217 -21.64 11.04 0.32
N TRP A 218 -22.04 11.57 -0.82
CA TRP A 218 -21.16 12.35 -1.68
C TRP A 218 -21.24 13.83 -1.32
N LEU A 219 -20.08 14.43 -1.05
CA LEU A 219 -19.92 15.87 -0.87
C LEU A 219 -19.25 16.52 -2.07
N THR A 220 -19.66 17.75 -2.37
CA THR A 220 -19.09 18.59 -3.41
C THR A 220 -17.95 19.42 -2.83
N CYS A 221 -16.80 19.39 -3.50
CA CYS A 221 -15.64 20.19 -3.12
C CYS A 221 -15.63 21.51 -3.89
N LYS A 222 -15.14 22.58 -3.26
CA LYS A 222 -14.93 23.86 -3.94
C LYS A 222 -13.54 23.89 -4.59
N PRO A 223 -13.41 24.16 -5.90
CA PRO A 223 -12.10 24.27 -6.54
C PRO A 223 -11.36 25.53 -6.03
N GLY A 224 -10.15 25.35 -5.48
CA GLY A 224 -9.40 26.42 -4.80
C GLY A 224 -7.87 26.27 -4.86
N LYS A 225 -7.15 27.37 -4.57
CA LYS A 225 -5.69 27.59 -4.82
C LYS A 225 -4.69 26.66 -4.10
N HIS A 226 -5.14 25.81 -3.18
CA HIS A 226 -4.28 24.93 -2.37
C HIS A 226 -4.56 23.44 -2.59
N PHE A 227 -5.35 23.09 -3.60
CA PHE A 227 -5.89 21.73 -3.77
C PHE A 227 -5.21 20.97 -4.91
N ASP A 228 -5.01 19.66 -4.71
CA ASP A 228 -4.73 18.70 -5.77
C ASP A 228 -5.94 18.67 -6.72
N SER A 229 -5.77 19.23 -7.90
CA SER A 229 -6.81 19.62 -8.87
C SER A 229 -7.58 18.47 -9.52
N SER A 230 -7.71 17.32 -8.85
CA SER A 230 -8.23 16.08 -9.45
C SER A 230 -9.57 15.57 -8.88
N LYS A 231 -10.09 16.13 -7.77
CA LYS A 231 -11.31 15.60 -7.12
C LYS A 231 -12.37 16.69 -6.91
N ASP A 232 -13.37 16.71 -7.80
CA ASP A 232 -14.55 17.59 -7.69
C ASP A 232 -15.54 17.15 -6.60
N LYS A 233 -15.42 15.89 -6.16
CA LYS A 233 -16.30 15.26 -5.17
C LYS A 233 -15.53 14.28 -4.30
N ILE A 234 -16.02 14.08 -3.08
CA ILE A 234 -15.54 13.04 -2.17
C ILE A 234 -16.69 12.21 -1.64
N ALA A 235 -16.41 10.94 -1.36
CA ALA A 235 -17.33 10.05 -0.66
C ALA A 235 -16.97 10.01 0.81
N ILE A 236 -17.95 10.25 1.67
CA ILE A 236 -17.77 10.21 3.12
C ILE A 236 -18.67 9.17 3.77
N GLU A 237 -18.14 8.56 4.82
CA GLU A 237 -18.88 7.70 5.75
C GLU A 237 -19.23 8.54 6.99
N LEU A 238 -20.52 8.66 7.29
CA LEU A 238 -21.03 9.56 8.33
C LEU A 238 -21.50 8.81 9.58
N ASN A 239 -21.08 9.31 10.74
CA ASN A 239 -21.61 8.95 12.05
C ASN A 239 -22.16 10.20 12.73
N SER A 240 -23.45 10.19 13.07
CA SER A 240 -24.15 11.37 13.57
C SER A 240 -24.81 11.08 14.91
N VAL A 241 -24.71 12.00 15.88
CA VAL A 241 -25.26 11.87 17.23
C VAL A 241 -25.96 13.17 17.63
N GLY A 242 -27.15 13.06 18.21
CA GLY A 242 -27.86 14.23 18.73
C GLY A 242 -27.15 14.86 19.94
N VAL A 243 -27.00 16.18 19.93
CA VAL A 243 -26.43 16.99 21.01
C VAL A 243 -27.56 17.63 21.81
N TYR A 244 -27.55 17.42 23.12
CA TYR A 244 -28.56 17.93 24.04
C TYR A 244 -27.92 18.82 25.11
N GLU A 245 -28.52 19.98 25.34
CA GLU A 245 -28.15 20.86 26.43
C GLU A 245 -29.01 20.56 27.68
N HIS A 246 -28.37 20.60 28.85
CA HIS A 246 -29.04 20.50 30.13
C HIS A 246 -29.29 21.92 30.67
N GLU A 247 -30.52 22.41 30.55
CA GLU A 247 -30.94 23.63 31.24
C GLU A 247 -31.36 23.31 32.68
N SER A 248 -30.43 23.47 33.62
CA SER A 248 -30.68 23.50 35.08
C SER A 248 -31.30 22.24 35.72
N VAL A 249 -31.21 22.18 37.06
CA VAL A 249 -31.50 20.97 37.87
C VAL A 249 -33.01 20.68 37.99
N ASP A 250 -33.87 21.62 37.57
CA ASP A 250 -35.32 21.57 37.85
C ASP A 250 -36.24 21.49 36.61
N ASP A 251 -35.72 21.36 35.38
CA ASP A 251 -36.57 21.12 34.19
C ASP A 251 -36.29 19.75 33.54
N ALA A 252 -37.35 18.97 33.35
CA ALA A 252 -37.30 17.56 32.95
C ALA A 252 -37.25 17.36 31.42
N GLY A 253 -36.72 18.33 30.67
CA GLY A 253 -36.61 18.28 29.22
C GLY A 253 -35.16 18.46 28.75
N LYS A 254 -34.54 17.39 28.23
CA LYS A 254 -33.31 17.55 27.42
C LYS A 254 -33.65 18.39 26.19
N HIS A 255 -33.06 19.58 26.04
CA HIS A 255 -33.28 20.40 24.85
C HIS A 255 -32.30 20.01 23.74
N PHE A 256 -32.82 19.64 22.57
CA PHE A 256 -31.99 19.31 21.42
C PHE A 256 -31.36 20.57 20.84
N SER A 257 -30.04 20.67 20.93
CA SER A 257 -29.26 21.84 20.48
C SER A 257 -28.81 21.68 19.02
N GLY A 258 -28.49 20.45 18.61
CA GLY A 258 -28.02 20.19 17.26
C GLY A 258 -27.53 18.75 17.07
N THR A 259 -26.86 18.48 15.95
CA THR A 259 -26.30 17.16 15.64
C THR A 259 -24.79 17.26 15.50
N TYR A 260 -24.06 16.40 16.21
CA TYR A 260 -22.63 16.21 16.08
C TYR A 260 -22.36 15.12 15.05
N ILE A 261 -21.49 15.41 14.08
CA ILE A 261 -21.27 14.57 12.91
C ILE A 261 -19.77 14.35 12.75
N VAL A 262 -19.37 13.09 12.61
CA VAL A 262 -18.04 12.69 12.19
C VAL A 262 -18.15 12.10 10.79
N ALA A 263 -17.41 12.67 9.85
CA ALA A 263 -17.35 12.27 8.46
C ALA A 263 -15.94 11.79 8.12
N ARG A 264 -15.83 10.54 7.68
CA ARG A 264 -14.56 9.94 7.25
C ARG A 264 -14.49 9.88 5.74
N ASP A 265 -13.41 10.36 5.15
CA ASP A 265 -13.17 10.23 3.71
C ASP A 265 -12.88 8.77 3.36
N ILE A 266 -13.75 8.16 2.55
CA ILE A 266 -13.64 6.79 2.05
C ILE A 266 -13.46 6.75 0.53
N THR A 267 -13.16 7.88 -0.11
CA THR A 267 -13.04 8.00 -1.56
C THR A 267 -12.00 7.02 -2.11
N GLU A 268 -10.84 6.92 -1.45
CA GLU A 268 -9.77 6.00 -1.86
C GLU A 268 -10.18 4.53 -1.66
N ARG A 269 -10.87 4.20 -0.56
CA ARG A 269 -11.42 2.86 -0.29
C ARG A 269 -12.39 2.44 -1.38
N LEU A 270 -13.40 3.26 -1.68
CA LEU A 270 -14.40 2.96 -2.70
C LEU A 270 -13.80 2.88 -4.11
N SER A 271 -12.83 3.74 -4.43
CA SER A 271 -12.13 3.66 -5.71
C SER A 271 -11.31 2.38 -5.85
N SER A 272 -10.66 1.94 -4.77
CA SER A 272 -9.89 0.71 -4.73
C SER A 272 -10.80 -0.51 -4.80
N GLU A 273 -11.93 -0.51 -4.10
CA GLU A 273 -12.92 -1.60 -4.17
C GLU A 273 -13.53 -1.72 -5.58
N LYS A 274 -13.89 -0.60 -6.21
CA LYS A 274 -14.36 -0.60 -7.60
C LYS A 274 -13.29 -1.11 -8.55
N LEU A 275 -12.03 -0.72 -8.35
CA LEU A 275 -10.92 -1.19 -9.16
C LEU A 275 -10.67 -2.69 -8.97
N ILE A 276 -10.68 -3.19 -7.72
CA ILE A 276 -10.56 -4.62 -7.39
C ILE A 276 -11.70 -5.41 -8.03
N HIS A 277 -12.93 -4.91 -7.93
CA HIS A 277 -14.09 -5.54 -8.56
C HIS A 277 -13.95 -5.53 -10.09
N TYR A 278 -13.54 -4.42 -10.69
CA TYR A 278 -13.28 -4.34 -12.13
C TYR A 278 -12.18 -5.33 -12.55
N GLN A 279 -11.07 -5.40 -11.82
CA GLN A 279 -9.96 -6.33 -12.05
C GLN A 279 -10.36 -7.80 -11.92
N ALA A 280 -11.27 -8.11 -10.99
CA ALA A 280 -11.78 -9.47 -10.82
C ALA A 280 -12.54 -9.98 -12.05
N TYR A 281 -13.11 -9.08 -12.85
CA TYR A 281 -13.98 -9.41 -13.99
C TYR A 281 -13.51 -8.92 -15.36
N HIS A 282 -12.49 -8.07 -15.43
CA HIS A 282 -11.98 -7.48 -16.68
C HIS A 282 -10.46 -7.63 -16.82
N ASP A 283 -10.00 -7.76 -18.05
CA ASP A 283 -8.60 -7.66 -18.44
C ASP A 283 -8.15 -6.20 -18.42
N LEU A 284 -7.11 -5.88 -17.66
CA LEU A 284 -6.65 -4.51 -17.45
C LEU A 284 -6.05 -3.86 -18.70
N LEU A 285 -5.50 -4.67 -19.62
CA LEU A 285 -4.86 -4.14 -20.82
C LEU A 285 -5.90 -3.72 -21.87
N THR A 286 -6.86 -4.59 -22.16
CA THR A 286 -7.85 -4.38 -23.23
C THR A 286 -9.18 -3.81 -22.72
N GLY A 287 -9.45 -3.86 -21.42
CA GLY A 287 -10.74 -3.51 -20.81
C GLY A 287 -11.87 -4.53 -21.05
N LEU A 288 -11.58 -5.58 -21.83
CA LEU A 288 -12.53 -6.65 -22.13
C LEU A 288 -12.81 -7.50 -20.89
N PRO A 289 -13.96 -8.19 -20.82
CA PRO A 289 -14.19 -9.25 -19.85
C PRO A 289 -13.01 -10.24 -19.77
N ASN A 290 -12.68 -10.66 -18.56
CA ASN A 290 -11.69 -11.71 -18.34
C ASN A 290 -12.36 -13.10 -18.32
N ARG A 291 -11.56 -14.15 -18.08
CA ARG A 291 -12.04 -15.53 -18.00
C ARG A 291 -13.18 -15.73 -16.99
N ALA A 292 -13.12 -15.07 -15.82
CA ALA A 292 -14.12 -15.25 -14.78
C ALA A 292 -15.49 -14.69 -15.22
N LEU A 293 -15.52 -13.46 -15.74
CA LEU A 293 -16.77 -12.86 -16.25
C LEU A 293 -17.31 -13.61 -17.48
N PHE A 294 -16.43 -14.12 -18.34
CA PHE A 294 -16.84 -14.92 -19.48
C PHE A 294 -17.52 -16.23 -19.06
N LEU A 295 -16.95 -16.97 -18.10
CA LEU A 295 -17.52 -18.22 -17.60
C LEU A 295 -18.89 -18.01 -16.96
N ASP A 296 -19.07 -16.92 -16.21
CA ASP A 296 -20.35 -16.54 -15.61
C ASP A 296 -21.42 -16.27 -16.68
N ARG A 297 -21.08 -15.46 -17.70
CA ARG A 297 -21.96 -15.17 -18.84
C ARG A 297 -22.30 -16.42 -19.65
N LEU A 298 -21.31 -17.28 -19.90
CA LEU A 298 -21.51 -18.53 -20.65
C LEU A 298 -22.42 -19.49 -19.88
N SER A 299 -22.22 -19.65 -18.58
CA SER A 299 -23.07 -20.51 -17.73
C SER A 299 -24.52 -20.02 -17.70
N THR A 300 -24.71 -18.70 -17.63
CA THR A 300 -26.03 -18.06 -17.75
C THR A 300 -26.64 -18.28 -19.14
N ALA A 301 -25.85 -18.12 -20.20
CA ALA A 301 -26.32 -18.33 -21.58
C ALA A 301 -26.72 -19.79 -21.84
N ILE A 302 -25.96 -20.77 -21.33
CA ILE A 302 -26.30 -22.20 -21.42
C ILE A 302 -27.61 -22.49 -20.68
N SER A 303 -27.80 -21.90 -19.50
CA SER A 303 -29.03 -22.07 -18.72
C SER A 303 -30.26 -21.52 -19.44
N ASN A 304 -30.13 -20.36 -20.09
CA ASN A 304 -31.17 -19.77 -20.93
C ASN A 304 -31.42 -20.62 -22.20
N ALA A 305 -30.36 -21.04 -22.90
CA ALA A 305 -30.42 -21.91 -24.08
C ALA A 305 -31.14 -23.23 -23.79
N LYS A 306 -30.88 -23.84 -22.63
CA LYS A 306 -31.55 -25.04 -22.17
C LYS A 306 -33.04 -24.84 -21.89
N ARG A 307 -33.44 -23.66 -21.41
CA ARG A 307 -34.84 -23.33 -21.12
C ARG A 307 -35.62 -23.02 -22.40
N ASP A 308 -34.99 -22.29 -23.31
CA ASP A 308 -35.63 -21.71 -24.49
C ASP A 308 -35.39 -22.54 -25.77
N ASP A 309 -34.74 -23.71 -25.64
CA ASP A 309 -34.42 -24.70 -26.69
C ASP A 309 -33.73 -24.09 -27.91
N HIS A 310 -32.73 -23.24 -27.67
CA HIS A 310 -31.92 -22.64 -28.73
C HIS A 310 -30.45 -23.05 -28.62
N SER A 311 -29.72 -22.91 -29.73
CA SER A 311 -28.28 -23.17 -29.78
C SER A 311 -27.48 -21.90 -29.52
N LEU A 312 -26.27 -22.08 -28.99
CA LEU A 312 -25.27 -21.01 -28.86
C LEU A 312 -23.93 -21.51 -29.40
N ALA A 313 -23.02 -20.59 -29.68
CA ALA A 313 -21.65 -20.92 -30.10
C ALA A 313 -20.61 -20.21 -29.23
N VAL A 314 -19.48 -20.89 -29.05
CA VAL A 314 -18.28 -20.36 -28.40
C VAL A 314 -17.15 -20.44 -29.41
N MET A 315 -16.48 -19.32 -29.67
CA MET A 315 -15.31 -19.26 -30.54
C MET A 315 -14.07 -18.95 -29.71
N PHE A 316 -13.03 -19.76 -29.84
CA PHE A 316 -11.70 -19.55 -29.28
C PHE A 316 -10.79 -19.01 -30.38
N LEU A 317 -10.09 -17.91 -30.12
CA LEU A 317 -9.29 -17.18 -31.09
C LEU A 317 -7.86 -17.05 -30.56
N ASP A 318 -6.88 -17.28 -31.43
CA ASP A 318 -5.46 -17.07 -31.13
C ASP A 318 -4.79 -16.32 -32.27
N LEU A 319 -4.02 -15.27 -31.93
CA LEU A 319 -3.33 -14.45 -32.91
C LEU A 319 -2.05 -15.13 -33.41
N ASP A 320 -2.05 -15.48 -34.69
CA ASP A 320 -0.92 -16.16 -35.29
C ASP A 320 0.33 -15.26 -35.31
N ARG A 321 1.43 -15.82 -34.81
CA ARG A 321 2.76 -15.16 -34.81
C ARG A 321 2.78 -13.83 -34.06
N PHE A 322 1.84 -13.58 -33.14
CA PHE A 322 1.88 -12.40 -32.28
C PHE A 322 3.22 -12.27 -31.52
N LYS A 323 3.75 -13.39 -31.04
CA LYS A 323 5.08 -13.45 -30.42
C LYS A 323 6.19 -12.84 -31.28
N VAL A 324 6.16 -13.04 -32.61
CA VAL A 324 7.16 -12.45 -33.53
C VAL A 324 7.02 -10.93 -33.58
N ALA A 325 5.80 -10.40 -33.51
CA ALA A 325 5.58 -8.96 -33.44
C ALA A 325 6.16 -8.38 -32.14
N ASN A 326 5.90 -9.02 -30.99
CA ASN A 326 6.49 -8.60 -29.70
C ASN A 326 8.01 -8.71 -29.72
N ASP A 327 8.56 -9.85 -30.14
CA ASP A 327 10.00 -10.08 -30.19
C ASP A 327 10.73 -9.10 -31.13
N SER A 328 10.05 -8.57 -32.16
CA SER A 328 10.65 -7.67 -33.16
C SER A 328 10.46 -6.19 -32.85
N LEU A 329 9.39 -5.81 -32.15
CA LEU A 329 8.96 -4.41 -32.00
C LEU A 329 8.77 -3.97 -30.54
N GLY A 330 8.95 -4.87 -29.57
CA GLY A 330 8.74 -4.61 -28.14
C GLY A 330 7.31 -4.88 -27.68
N HIS A 331 7.12 -5.02 -26.37
CA HIS A 331 5.81 -5.37 -25.80
C HIS A 331 4.85 -4.19 -25.80
N SER A 332 5.32 -2.95 -25.72
CA SER A 332 4.47 -1.77 -25.81
C SER A 332 3.67 -1.69 -27.11
N ILE A 333 4.32 -2.00 -28.25
CA ILE A 333 3.66 -2.12 -29.55
C ILE A 333 2.75 -3.34 -29.58
N GLY A 334 3.16 -4.45 -28.97
CA GLY A 334 2.34 -5.65 -28.77
C GLY A 334 1.05 -5.39 -27.99
N ASP A 335 1.14 -4.60 -26.94
CA ASP A 335 0.06 -4.24 -26.04
C ASP A 335 -0.95 -3.31 -26.72
N GLU A 336 -0.45 -2.31 -27.45
CA GLU A 336 -1.29 -1.48 -28.30
C GLU A 336 -1.93 -2.31 -29.41
N LEU A 337 -1.20 -3.25 -30.01
CA LEU A 337 -1.74 -4.16 -31.01
C LEU A 337 -2.87 -5.03 -30.45
N LEU A 338 -2.73 -5.55 -29.23
CA LEU A 338 -3.79 -6.30 -28.53
C LEU A 338 -5.02 -5.45 -28.24
N LYS A 339 -4.85 -4.19 -27.84
CA LYS A 339 -5.97 -3.25 -27.67
C LYS A 339 -6.71 -3.04 -28.99
N ARG A 340 -5.99 -2.79 -30.08
CA ARG A 340 -6.58 -2.61 -31.43
C ARG A 340 -7.25 -3.87 -31.95
N VAL A 341 -6.71 -5.05 -31.65
CA VAL A 341 -7.35 -6.33 -31.96
C VAL A 341 -8.66 -6.44 -31.19
N GLY A 342 -8.65 -6.16 -29.88
CA GLY A 342 -9.85 -6.15 -29.04
C GLY A 342 -10.94 -5.22 -29.58
N GLU A 343 -10.60 -3.97 -29.87
CA GLU A 343 -11.51 -2.98 -30.47
C GLU A 343 -12.09 -3.45 -31.81
N ARG A 344 -11.25 -4.03 -32.66
CA ARG A 344 -11.65 -4.50 -34.00
C ARG A 344 -12.54 -5.75 -33.93
N LEU A 345 -12.26 -6.65 -32.99
CA LEU A 345 -13.10 -7.81 -32.73
C LEU A 345 -14.45 -7.38 -32.14
N ASP A 346 -14.46 -6.45 -31.19
CA ASP A 346 -15.68 -5.94 -30.56
C ASP A 346 -16.59 -5.25 -31.59
N ALA A 347 -16.02 -4.45 -32.49
CA ALA A 347 -16.75 -3.84 -33.60
C ALA A 347 -17.31 -4.84 -34.62
N CYS A 348 -16.79 -6.07 -34.66
CA CYS A 348 -17.33 -7.14 -35.49
C CYS A 348 -18.55 -7.83 -34.89
N LEU A 349 -18.76 -7.69 -33.58
CA LEU A 349 -19.80 -8.36 -32.82
C LEU A 349 -21.01 -7.44 -32.63
N ARG A 350 -22.15 -8.03 -32.27
CA ARG A 350 -23.38 -7.29 -31.93
C ARG A 350 -23.50 -7.12 -30.42
N GLU A 351 -24.34 -6.20 -29.98
CA GLU A 351 -24.55 -5.82 -28.56
C GLU A 351 -24.98 -6.98 -27.63
N GLY A 352 -25.44 -8.11 -28.20
CA GLY A 352 -25.77 -9.33 -27.44
C GLY A 352 -24.67 -10.40 -27.41
N ASP A 353 -23.62 -10.27 -28.23
CA ASP A 353 -22.47 -11.19 -28.19
C ASP A 353 -21.47 -10.69 -27.14
N SER A 354 -20.63 -11.58 -26.61
CA SER A 354 -19.63 -11.20 -25.60
C SER A 354 -18.23 -11.59 -26.06
N LEU A 355 -17.35 -10.60 -26.17
CA LEU A 355 -15.91 -10.80 -26.33
C LEU A 355 -15.23 -10.83 -24.96
N ALA A 356 -14.21 -11.66 -24.80
CA ALA A 356 -13.37 -11.70 -23.61
C ALA A 356 -11.91 -12.02 -24.00
N ARG A 357 -10.96 -11.63 -23.15
CA ARG A 357 -9.55 -12.00 -23.28
C ARG A 357 -9.16 -12.95 -22.15
N LEU A 358 -8.57 -14.09 -22.49
CA LEU A 358 -8.19 -15.12 -21.52
C LEU A 358 -6.78 -14.89 -20.95
N GLY A 359 -5.91 -14.26 -21.73
CA GLY A 359 -4.52 -13.95 -21.40
C GLY A 359 -3.65 -14.03 -22.66
N GLY A 360 -2.48 -13.41 -22.65
CA GLY A 360 -1.58 -13.43 -23.81
C GLY A 360 -2.25 -12.92 -25.09
N ASP A 361 -2.21 -13.72 -26.15
CA ASP A 361 -2.80 -13.49 -27.47
C ASP A 361 -4.13 -14.24 -27.71
N GLU A 362 -4.75 -14.74 -26.64
CA GLU A 362 -5.98 -15.55 -26.70
C GLU A 362 -7.25 -14.74 -26.38
N PHE A 363 -8.21 -14.80 -27.30
CA PHE A 363 -9.54 -14.19 -27.15
C PHE A 363 -10.62 -15.26 -27.24
N ILE A 364 -11.76 -15.01 -26.60
CA ILE A 364 -12.91 -15.91 -26.65
C ILE A 364 -14.19 -15.13 -26.88
N VAL A 365 -15.06 -15.64 -27.73
CA VAL A 365 -16.33 -15.02 -28.12
C VAL A 365 -17.47 -15.95 -27.76
N LEU A 366 -18.49 -15.39 -27.12
CA LEU A 366 -19.78 -16.04 -26.85
C LEU A 366 -20.83 -15.45 -27.78
N LEU A 367 -21.50 -16.34 -28.51
CA LEU A 367 -22.59 -16.06 -29.41
C LEU A 367 -23.86 -16.73 -28.85
N PRO A 368 -24.64 -16.04 -27.99
CA PRO A 368 -25.66 -16.68 -27.15
C PRO A 368 -26.87 -17.20 -27.92
N HIS A 369 -27.08 -16.77 -29.17
CA HIS A 369 -28.19 -17.25 -30.00
C HIS A 369 -27.74 -17.44 -31.44
N MET A 370 -27.61 -18.70 -31.86
CA MET A 370 -27.18 -19.11 -33.19
C MET A 370 -28.15 -20.15 -33.78
N PRO A 371 -29.05 -19.76 -34.69
CA PRO A 371 -30.09 -20.66 -35.19
C PRO A 371 -29.58 -21.66 -36.24
N SER A 372 -28.45 -21.39 -36.90
CA SER A 372 -27.85 -22.29 -37.87
C SER A 372 -26.32 -22.30 -37.82
N GLU A 373 -25.69 -23.40 -38.21
CA GLU A 373 -24.23 -23.48 -38.37
C GLU A 373 -23.74 -22.46 -39.42
N ALA A 374 -24.53 -22.18 -40.46
CA ALA A 374 -24.18 -21.19 -41.48
C ALA A 374 -23.97 -19.78 -40.91
N ASP A 375 -24.74 -19.39 -39.88
CA ASP A 375 -24.56 -18.11 -39.20
C ASP A 375 -23.24 -18.08 -38.41
N VAL A 376 -22.88 -19.21 -37.80
CA VAL A 376 -21.63 -19.37 -37.07
C VAL A 376 -20.43 -19.29 -38.02
N HIS A 377 -20.51 -19.95 -39.19
CA HIS A 377 -19.52 -19.83 -40.26
C HIS A 377 -19.37 -18.39 -40.77
N ALA A 378 -20.49 -17.66 -40.91
CA ALA A 378 -20.47 -16.27 -41.36
C ALA A 378 -19.73 -15.36 -40.36
N VAL A 379 -19.95 -15.55 -39.06
CA VAL A 379 -19.23 -14.80 -38.01
C VAL A 379 -17.75 -15.18 -37.97
N GLY A 380 -17.42 -16.47 -38.05
CA GLY A 380 -16.02 -16.94 -38.08
C GLY A 380 -15.24 -16.36 -39.26
N ASN A 381 -15.82 -16.40 -40.46
CA ASN A 381 -15.21 -15.82 -41.66
C ASN A 381 -15.06 -14.29 -41.54
N LYS A 382 -16.08 -13.61 -40.98
CA LYS A 382 -16.03 -12.16 -40.74
C LYS A 382 -14.86 -11.80 -39.82
N ILE A 383 -14.66 -12.54 -38.73
CA ILE A 383 -13.56 -12.34 -37.79
C ILE A 383 -12.21 -12.49 -38.50
N VAL A 384 -12.00 -13.59 -39.21
CA VAL A 384 -10.73 -13.87 -39.91
C VAL A 384 -10.40 -12.78 -40.93
N GLU A 385 -11.36 -12.41 -41.79
CA GLU A 385 -11.15 -11.36 -42.81
C GLU A 385 -10.93 -9.96 -42.22
N THR A 386 -11.51 -9.67 -41.05
CA THR A 386 -11.34 -8.38 -40.38
C THR A 386 -9.95 -8.28 -39.73
N ILE A 387 -9.47 -9.34 -39.08
CA ILE A 387 -8.12 -9.36 -38.48
C ILE A 387 -7.03 -9.29 -39.55
N LYS A 388 -7.25 -9.90 -40.72
CA LYS A 388 -6.30 -9.88 -41.85
C LYS A 388 -5.99 -8.48 -42.39
N GLN A 389 -6.83 -7.48 -42.11
CA GLN A 389 -6.55 -6.08 -42.47
C GLN A 389 -5.35 -5.54 -41.66
N PRO A 390 -4.51 -4.67 -42.24
CA PRO A 390 -3.34 -4.13 -41.54
C PRO A 390 -3.74 -3.35 -40.28
N PHE A 391 -2.92 -3.44 -39.24
CA PHE A 391 -3.01 -2.63 -38.02
C PHE A 391 -2.01 -1.48 -38.10
N LYS A 392 -2.48 -0.26 -37.85
CA LYS A 392 -1.62 0.93 -37.76
C LYS A 392 -1.31 1.20 -36.31
N VAL A 393 -0.07 0.93 -35.90
CA VAL A 393 0.40 1.12 -34.52
C VAL A 393 1.69 1.93 -34.56
N GLU A 394 1.72 3.08 -33.89
CA GLU A 394 2.89 3.98 -33.80
C GLU A 394 3.63 4.29 -35.12
N GLY A 395 2.90 4.30 -36.24
CA GLY A 395 3.47 4.57 -37.57
C GLY A 395 3.90 3.33 -38.37
N HIS A 396 3.78 2.13 -37.80
CA HIS A 396 4.00 0.85 -38.47
C HIS A 396 2.69 0.27 -39.01
N GLU A 397 2.75 -0.40 -40.17
CA GLU A 397 1.67 -1.25 -40.68
C GLU A 397 2.01 -2.73 -40.41
N LEU A 398 1.25 -3.35 -39.51
CA LEU A 398 1.44 -4.73 -39.08
C LEU A 398 0.35 -5.64 -39.67
N TYR A 399 0.77 -6.81 -40.14
CA TYR A 399 -0.14 -7.84 -40.65
C TYR A 399 -0.19 -8.99 -39.66
N LEU A 400 -1.39 -9.24 -39.13
CA LEU A 400 -1.68 -10.38 -38.27
C LEU A 400 -2.71 -11.28 -38.92
N THR A 401 -2.69 -12.55 -38.53
CA THR A 401 -3.76 -13.49 -38.83
C THR A 401 -4.27 -14.11 -37.53
N VAL A 402 -5.43 -14.75 -37.59
CA VAL A 402 -6.05 -15.38 -36.43
C VAL A 402 -6.45 -16.80 -36.78
N SER A 403 -6.22 -17.71 -35.85
CA SER A 403 -6.73 -19.08 -35.90
C SER A 403 -7.93 -19.19 -34.97
N VAL A 404 -9.08 -19.62 -35.49
CA VAL A 404 -10.36 -19.66 -34.76
C VAL A 404 -10.91 -21.07 -34.65
N GLY A 405 -11.23 -21.50 -33.44
CA GLY A 405 -11.92 -22.76 -33.17
C GLY A 405 -13.30 -22.54 -32.60
N ILE A 406 -14.27 -23.33 -33.03
CA ILE A 406 -15.69 -23.07 -32.75
C ILE A 406 -16.32 -24.31 -32.15
N SER A 407 -17.06 -24.16 -31.06
CA SER A 407 -17.92 -25.21 -30.48
C SER A 407 -19.35 -24.71 -30.33
N MET A 408 -20.34 -25.59 -30.44
CA MET A 408 -21.75 -25.26 -30.37
C MET A 408 -22.47 -26.03 -29.28
N TYR A 409 -23.28 -25.37 -28.47
CA TYR A 409 -24.24 -26.02 -27.57
C TYR A 409 -25.56 -26.27 -28.30
N PRO A 410 -26.24 -27.41 -28.07
CA PRO A 410 -25.85 -28.53 -27.19
C PRO A 410 -24.98 -29.60 -27.88
N ARG A 411 -24.70 -29.47 -29.18
CA ARG A 411 -24.05 -30.49 -30.03
C ARG A 411 -22.67 -30.92 -29.49
N ASP A 412 -21.83 -29.95 -29.17
CA ASP A 412 -20.42 -30.11 -28.84
C ASP A 412 -20.19 -30.03 -27.31
N GLY A 413 -21.23 -30.04 -26.48
CA GLY A 413 -21.07 -29.98 -25.02
C GLY A 413 -22.29 -29.41 -24.31
N ASP A 414 -22.46 -29.81 -23.04
CA ASP A 414 -23.61 -29.44 -22.21
C ASP A 414 -23.27 -28.45 -21.08
N ASN A 415 -21.99 -28.10 -20.92
CA ASN A 415 -21.49 -27.21 -19.89
C ASN A 415 -20.36 -26.31 -20.43
N ALA A 416 -20.09 -25.23 -19.70
CA ALA A 416 -19.13 -24.20 -20.11
C ALA A 416 -17.71 -24.73 -20.34
N GLU A 417 -17.21 -25.60 -19.45
CA GLU A 417 -15.86 -26.15 -19.55
C GLU A 417 -15.70 -27.04 -20.78
N THR A 418 -16.67 -27.90 -21.08
CA THR A 418 -16.64 -28.78 -22.26
C THR A 418 -16.63 -27.95 -23.55
N LEU A 419 -17.48 -26.93 -23.66
CA LEU A 419 -17.54 -26.07 -24.85
C LEU A 419 -16.22 -25.32 -25.07
N ILE A 420 -15.69 -24.67 -24.02
CA ILE A 420 -14.39 -23.97 -24.11
C ILE A 420 -13.27 -24.95 -24.50
N LYS A 421 -13.27 -26.16 -23.92
CA LYS A 421 -12.27 -27.17 -24.25
C LYS A 421 -12.36 -27.59 -25.72
N HIS A 422 -13.57 -27.79 -26.25
CA HIS A 422 -13.78 -28.23 -27.64
C HIS A 422 -13.50 -27.10 -28.65
N SER A 423 -13.82 -25.85 -28.33
CA SER A 423 -13.45 -24.71 -29.18
C SER A 423 -11.95 -24.51 -29.24
N ASP A 424 -11.23 -24.68 -28.12
CA ASP A 424 -9.76 -24.67 -28.09
C ASP A 424 -9.15 -25.79 -28.96
N VAL A 425 -9.71 -27.01 -28.92
CA VAL A 425 -9.28 -28.12 -29.80
C VAL A 425 -9.42 -27.76 -31.28
N ALA A 426 -10.57 -27.20 -31.66
CA ALA A 426 -10.81 -26.80 -33.05
C ALA A 426 -9.86 -25.65 -33.48
N MET A 427 -9.48 -24.77 -32.56
CA MET A 427 -8.55 -23.66 -32.82
C MET A 427 -7.16 -24.19 -33.10
N TYR A 428 -6.70 -25.14 -32.28
CA TYR A 428 -5.40 -25.76 -32.49
C TYR A 428 -5.35 -26.54 -33.82
N HIS A 429 -6.39 -27.30 -34.14
CA HIS A 429 -6.50 -27.99 -35.43
C HIS A 429 -6.42 -26.99 -36.62
N THR A 430 -7.00 -25.80 -36.44
CA THR A 430 -6.88 -24.71 -37.42
C THR A 430 -5.44 -24.23 -37.59
N LYS A 431 -4.65 -24.17 -36.52
CA LYS A 431 -3.22 -23.84 -36.59
C LYS A 431 -2.43 -24.86 -37.38
N GLU A 432 -2.73 -26.15 -37.21
CA GLU A 432 -2.04 -27.24 -37.94
C GLU A 432 -2.38 -27.24 -39.44
N GLN A 433 -3.62 -26.92 -39.80
CA GLN A 433 -4.08 -26.93 -41.20
C GLN A 433 -3.68 -25.68 -42.02
N GLY A 434 -2.79 -24.83 -41.50
CA GLY A 434 -2.21 -23.72 -42.25
C GLY A 434 -2.47 -22.33 -41.67
N LYS A 435 -3.07 -22.21 -40.47
CA LYS A 435 -3.37 -20.94 -39.77
C LYS A 435 -4.32 -20.03 -40.56
N ASN A 436 -4.63 -18.85 -40.03
CA ASN A 436 -5.47 -17.85 -40.73
C ASN A 436 -6.81 -18.41 -41.26
N ASN A 437 -7.51 -19.19 -40.45
CA ASN A 437 -8.77 -19.79 -40.84
C ASN A 437 -9.64 -20.05 -39.60
N TYR A 438 -10.76 -20.74 -39.78
CA TYR A 438 -11.62 -21.16 -38.70
C TYR A 438 -12.17 -22.57 -38.91
N HIS A 439 -12.38 -23.33 -37.83
CA HIS A 439 -12.98 -24.66 -37.89
C HIS A 439 -14.01 -24.88 -36.77
N LEU A 440 -15.08 -25.61 -37.07
CA LEU A 440 -16.00 -26.14 -36.06
C LEU A 440 -15.40 -27.41 -35.47
N TYR A 441 -15.65 -27.62 -34.20
CA TYR A 441 -15.37 -28.88 -33.53
C TYR A 441 -16.19 -30.00 -34.18
N GLU A 442 -15.52 -31.10 -34.47
CA GLU A 442 -16.13 -32.37 -34.88
C GLU A 442 -15.63 -33.48 -33.95
N ASP A 443 -16.42 -34.51 -33.68
CA ASP A 443 -15.99 -35.63 -32.80
C ASP A 443 -14.80 -36.41 -33.37
N ASN A 444 -14.57 -36.35 -34.69
CA ASN A 444 -13.37 -36.87 -35.35
C ASN A 444 -12.12 -35.97 -35.10
N MET A 445 -12.31 -34.72 -34.66
CA MET A 445 -11.30 -33.82 -34.11
C MET A 445 -10.98 -34.15 -32.65
N SER A 446 -11.30 -35.38 -32.20
CA SER A 446 -10.74 -36.05 -31.02
C SER A 446 -9.20 -36.25 -31.09
N VAL A 447 -8.53 -35.35 -31.79
CA VAL A 447 -7.11 -35.09 -31.82
C VAL A 447 -6.62 -34.60 -30.46
N LYS A 448 -7.40 -34.00 -29.55
CA LYS A 448 -6.83 -33.70 -28.21
C LYS A 448 -6.43 -34.95 -27.42
N ASN A 449 -7.22 -36.03 -27.46
CA ASN A 449 -6.78 -37.27 -26.82
C ASN A 449 -5.69 -37.95 -27.66
N ASN A 450 -5.84 -38.07 -28.99
CA ASN A 450 -4.83 -38.76 -29.79
C ASN A 450 -3.51 -37.98 -29.95
N LEU A 451 -3.50 -36.66 -29.90
CA LEU A 451 -2.32 -35.79 -30.01
C LEU A 451 -1.70 -35.49 -28.66
N LEU A 452 -2.47 -35.31 -27.58
CA LEU A 452 -1.86 -35.34 -26.23
C LEU A 452 -1.26 -36.72 -25.98
N LEU A 453 -1.95 -37.81 -26.34
CA LEU A 453 -1.36 -39.15 -26.32
C LEU A 453 -0.22 -39.29 -27.33
N SER A 454 -0.26 -38.66 -28.52
CA SER A 454 0.81 -38.73 -29.51
C SER A 454 2.05 -38.03 -29.01
N ILE A 455 1.94 -36.77 -28.58
CA ILE A 455 3.03 -35.98 -28.03
C ILE A 455 3.52 -36.60 -26.72
N GLU A 456 2.66 -37.10 -25.84
CA GLU A 456 3.07 -37.84 -24.64
C GLU A 456 3.85 -39.10 -25.02
N ASN A 457 3.36 -39.90 -25.98
CA ASN A 457 4.07 -41.08 -26.48
C ASN A 457 5.37 -40.71 -27.20
N GLU A 458 5.39 -39.61 -27.93
CA GLU A 458 6.55 -39.09 -28.66
C GLU A 458 7.60 -38.53 -27.70
N ILE A 459 7.22 -37.87 -26.61
CA ILE A 459 8.15 -37.46 -25.53
C ILE A 459 8.72 -38.72 -24.88
N ARG A 460 7.88 -39.69 -24.47
CA ARG A 460 8.35 -40.97 -23.90
C ARG A 460 9.29 -41.72 -24.84
N LYS A 461 9.01 -41.70 -26.15
CA LYS A 461 9.85 -42.29 -27.18
C LYS A 461 11.12 -41.49 -27.38
N GLY A 462 11.04 -40.17 -27.41
CA GLY A 462 12.16 -39.25 -27.58
C GLY A 462 13.18 -39.34 -26.46
N ILE A 463 12.73 -39.52 -25.21
CA ILE A 463 13.60 -39.79 -24.06
C ILE A 463 14.38 -41.11 -24.29
N LYS A 464 13.72 -42.16 -24.77
CA LYS A 464 14.35 -43.47 -25.01
C LYS A 464 15.25 -43.50 -26.25
N GLU A 465 14.95 -42.67 -27.25
CA GLU A 465 15.66 -42.62 -28.53
C GLU A 465 16.69 -41.48 -28.60
N ASN A 466 17.04 -40.85 -27.47
CA ASN A 466 18.00 -39.75 -27.38
C ASN A 466 17.69 -38.60 -28.35
N GLN A 467 16.41 -38.22 -28.44
CA GLN A 467 15.96 -37.10 -29.29
C GLN A 467 16.02 -35.75 -28.55
N PHE A 468 16.23 -35.75 -27.24
CA PHE A 468 16.40 -34.52 -26.47
C PHE A 468 17.88 -34.16 -26.41
N GLU A 469 18.17 -32.86 -26.44
CA GLU A 469 19.51 -32.33 -26.23
C GLU A 469 19.47 -31.05 -25.39
N VAL A 470 20.59 -30.73 -24.75
CA VAL A 470 20.72 -29.55 -23.89
C VAL A 470 21.61 -28.53 -24.59
N PHE A 471 21.06 -27.34 -24.81
CA PHE A 471 21.81 -26.18 -25.27
C PHE A 471 22.25 -25.37 -24.07
N TYR A 472 23.35 -24.63 -24.21
CA TYR A 472 23.91 -23.81 -23.15
C TYR A 472 23.96 -22.36 -23.61
N GLN A 473 23.41 -21.45 -22.80
CA GLN A 473 23.53 -20.02 -23.03
C GLN A 473 24.49 -19.40 -22.00
N PRO A 474 25.54 -18.68 -22.43
CA PRO A 474 26.51 -18.09 -21.50
C PRO A 474 25.94 -16.89 -20.74
N GLN A 475 26.30 -16.83 -19.46
CA GLN A 475 26.07 -15.70 -18.56
C GLN A 475 27.40 -14.97 -18.33
N VAL A 476 27.43 -13.67 -18.58
CA VAL A 476 28.66 -12.87 -18.57
C VAL A 476 28.65 -11.88 -17.42
N ASP A 477 29.75 -11.82 -16.67
CA ASP A 477 29.96 -10.77 -15.66
C ASP A 477 30.35 -9.46 -16.36
N LEU A 478 29.57 -8.41 -16.16
CA LEU A 478 29.76 -7.11 -16.80
C LEU A 478 31.02 -6.36 -16.35
N ASN A 479 31.55 -6.67 -15.17
CA ASN A 479 32.73 -6.03 -14.61
C ASN A 479 34.02 -6.67 -15.15
N THR A 480 34.05 -8.00 -15.23
CA THR A 480 35.23 -8.75 -15.67
C THR A 480 35.22 -9.05 -17.17
N GLY A 481 34.04 -9.11 -17.78
CA GLY A 481 33.82 -9.61 -19.13
C GLY A 481 33.97 -11.13 -19.25
N GLU A 482 34.11 -11.85 -18.14
CA GLU A 482 34.29 -13.31 -18.12
C GLU A 482 32.93 -14.02 -18.09
N VAL A 483 32.85 -15.20 -18.70
CA VAL A 483 31.68 -16.08 -18.58
C VAL A 483 31.66 -16.65 -17.16
N CYS A 484 30.69 -16.25 -16.34
CA CYS A 484 30.60 -16.68 -14.95
C CYS A 484 29.69 -17.92 -14.77
N GLY A 485 28.76 -18.14 -15.69
CA GLY A 485 27.84 -19.27 -15.66
C GLY A 485 27.28 -19.60 -17.02
N VAL A 486 26.52 -20.68 -17.11
CA VAL A 486 25.75 -21.07 -18.28
C VAL A 486 24.36 -21.54 -17.88
N GLU A 487 23.35 -21.22 -18.67
CA GLU A 487 21.99 -21.74 -18.49
C GLU A 487 21.74 -22.90 -19.44
N ALA A 488 21.26 -24.02 -18.89
CA ALA A 488 20.89 -25.21 -19.62
C ALA A 488 19.45 -25.09 -20.16
N LEU A 489 19.34 -25.15 -21.48
CA LEU A 489 18.10 -24.96 -22.22
C LEU A 489 17.74 -26.24 -22.97
N LEU A 490 16.67 -26.90 -22.55
CA LEU A 490 16.19 -28.12 -23.20
C LEU A 490 15.77 -27.84 -24.66
N ARG A 491 16.12 -28.76 -25.56
CA ARG A 491 15.64 -28.79 -26.94
C ARG A 491 15.24 -30.20 -27.33
N TRP A 492 14.31 -30.31 -28.26
CA TRP A 492 13.84 -31.59 -28.78
C TRP A 492 14.10 -31.67 -30.28
N ASN A 493 14.99 -32.57 -30.68
CA ASN A 493 15.23 -32.93 -32.07
C ASN A 493 14.13 -33.87 -32.57
N HIS A 494 12.98 -33.31 -32.92
CA HIS A 494 11.85 -34.09 -33.40
C HIS A 494 12.13 -34.65 -34.81
N PRO A 495 11.98 -35.96 -35.06
CA PRO A 495 12.32 -36.59 -36.33
C PRO A 495 11.60 -35.98 -37.56
N THR A 496 10.40 -35.45 -37.37
CA THR A 496 9.58 -34.87 -38.45
C THR A 496 9.44 -33.35 -38.38
N GLN A 497 9.57 -32.74 -37.19
CA GLN A 497 9.32 -31.29 -37.00
C GLN A 497 10.62 -30.49 -36.82
N GLY A 498 11.77 -31.17 -36.75
CA GLY A 498 13.06 -30.52 -36.51
C GLY A 498 13.23 -30.12 -35.04
N LEU A 499 14.05 -29.09 -34.82
CA LEU A 499 14.40 -28.62 -33.48
C LEU A 499 13.24 -27.82 -32.85
N LEU A 500 12.63 -28.37 -31.80
CA LEU A 500 11.55 -27.74 -31.06
C LEU A 500 12.06 -27.10 -29.75
N SER A 501 11.54 -25.91 -29.43
CA SER A 501 11.76 -25.22 -28.15
C SER A 501 10.82 -25.73 -27.05
N PRO A 502 11.18 -25.57 -25.76
CA PRO A 502 10.35 -26.00 -24.63
C PRO A 502 8.91 -25.50 -24.69
N SER A 503 8.67 -24.27 -25.15
CA SER A 503 7.33 -23.69 -25.28
C SER A 503 6.33 -24.53 -26.08
N HIS A 504 6.79 -25.44 -26.96
CA HIS A 504 5.92 -26.29 -27.77
C HIS A 504 5.43 -27.55 -27.03
N PHE A 505 6.17 -28.04 -26.03
CA PHE A 505 5.89 -29.35 -25.41
C PHE A 505 5.92 -29.34 -23.87
N LEU A 506 6.48 -28.30 -23.23
CA LEU A 506 6.67 -28.26 -21.79
C LEU A 506 5.34 -28.29 -21.02
N SER A 507 4.33 -27.54 -21.48
CA SER A 507 2.99 -27.55 -20.88
C SER A 507 2.36 -28.96 -20.90
N ILE A 508 2.54 -29.69 -22.01
CA ILE A 508 2.06 -31.07 -22.16
C ILE A 508 2.84 -32.02 -21.25
N ALA A 509 4.17 -31.85 -21.17
CA ALA A 509 5.02 -32.64 -20.29
C ALA A 509 4.66 -32.42 -18.82
N GLU A 510 4.35 -31.19 -18.42
CA GLU A 510 3.87 -30.88 -17.08
C GLU A 510 2.52 -31.56 -16.82
N ASP A 511 1.52 -31.35 -17.68
CA ASP A 511 0.16 -31.90 -17.53
C ASP A 511 0.12 -33.43 -17.48
N SER A 512 0.98 -34.09 -18.26
CA SER A 512 1.13 -35.56 -18.26
C SER A 512 2.03 -36.09 -17.13
N GLY A 513 2.78 -35.22 -16.44
CA GLY A 513 3.76 -35.61 -15.43
C GLY A 513 5.11 -36.10 -15.99
N LEU A 514 5.25 -36.18 -17.32
CA LEU A 514 6.50 -36.52 -18.00
C LEU A 514 7.63 -35.51 -17.77
N ILE A 515 7.30 -34.30 -17.34
CA ILE A 515 8.30 -33.28 -16.98
C ILE A 515 9.30 -33.81 -15.95
N CYS A 516 8.86 -34.70 -15.05
CA CYS A 516 9.75 -35.24 -14.03
C CYS A 516 10.79 -36.22 -14.61
N GLU A 517 10.39 -37.01 -15.62
CA GLU A 517 11.33 -37.91 -16.33
C GLU A 517 12.32 -37.10 -17.17
N LEU A 518 11.85 -36.03 -17.81
CA LEU A 518 12.69 -35.10 -18.56
C LEU A 518 13.68 -34.36 -17.64
N GLY A 519 13.21 -33.83 -16.52
CA GLY A 519 14.04 -33.11 -15.55
C GLY A 519 15.12 -33.99 -14.94
N ASP A 520 14.79 -35.24 -14.60
CA ASP A 520 15.78 -36.23 -14.14
C ASP A 520 16.86 -36.45 -15.20
N TRP A 521 16.48 -36.57 -16.48
CA TRP A 521 17.43 -36.72 -17.59
C TRP A 521 18.28 -35.46 -17.82
N VAL A 522 17.66 -34.27 -17.85
CA VAL A 522 18.35 -32.99 -18.02
C VAL A 522 19.37 -32.78 -16.91
N LEU A 523 19.00 -33.07 -15.65
CA LEU A 523 19.91 -32.95 -14.51
C LEU A 523 21.12 -33.88 -14.66
N GLU A 524 20.92 -35.14 -15.06
CA GLU A 524 22.03 -36.07 -15.27
C GLU A 524 22.96 -35.62 -16.40
N GLU A 525 22.39 -35.12 -17.51
CA GLU A 525 23.14 -34.64 -18.67
C GLU A 525 23.95 -33.38 -18.34
N VAL A 526 23.33 -32.39 -17.69
CA VAL A 526 23.99 -31.15 -17.27
C VAL A 526 25.13 -31.43 -16.30
N LEU A 527 24.94 -32.32 -15.32
CA LEU A 527 26.00 -32.67 -14.37
C LEU A 527 27.13 -33.47 -15.03
N ALA A 528 26.83 -34.30 -16.03
CA ALA A 528 27.84 -35.00 -16.82
C ALA A 528 28.65 -34.01 -17.67
N GLU A 529 28.00 -33.11 -18.40
CA GLU A 529 28.65 -32.07 -19.19
C GLU A 529 29.48 -31.14 -18.32
N MET A 530 28.94 -30.69 -17.19
CA MET A 530 29.66 -29.85 -16.25
C MET A 530 30.97 -30.51 -15.78
N LYS A 531 30.95 -31.81 -15.50
CA LYS A 531 32.16 -32.57 -15.14
C LYS A 531 33.15 -32.60 -16.31
N THR A 532 32.69 -32.83 -17.53
CA THR A 532 33.51 -32.81 -18.74
C THR A 532 34.18 -31.43 -18.92
N TRP A 533 33.44 -30.34 -18.74
CA TRP A 533 33.97 -28.98 -18.85
C TRP A 533 35.07 -28.72 -17.81
N GLN A 534 34.90 -29.25 -16.59
CA GLN A 534 35.91 -29.16 -15.54
C GLN A 534 37.17 -29.97 -15.84
N GLU A 535 37.02 -31.19 -16.37
CA GLU A 535 38.15 -32.04 -16.78
C GLU A 535 38.93 -31.41 -17.95
N GLU A 536 38.24 -30.69 -18.84
CA GLU A 536 38.84 -29.88 -19.90
C GLU A 536 39.45 -28.55 -19.41
N GLY A 537 39.31 -28.23 -18.12
CA GLY A 537 39.91 -27.05 -17.49
C GLY A 537 39.18 -25.73 -17.73
N LEU A 538 37.93 -25.77 -18.21
CA LEU A 538 37.10 -24.58 -18.40
C LEU A 538 36.65 -24.00 -17.06
N LYS A 539 36.77 -22.68 -16.91
CA LYS A 539 36.38 -21.99 -15.68
C LYS A 539 34.97 -21.42 -15.77
N VAL A 540 33.98 -22.31 -15.68
CA VAL A 540 32.57 -21.93 -15.52
C VAL A 540 32.13 -22.26 -14.11
N ASN A 541 31.72 -21.23 -13.36
CA ASN A 541 31.46 -21.39 -11.93
C ASN A 541 30.08 -21.96 -11.64
N LYS A 542 29.10 -21.73 -12.53
CA LYS A 542 27.71 -22.13 -12.34
C LYS A 542 27.05 -22.70 -13.60
N PHE A 543 26.25 -23.73 -13.41
CA PHE A 543 25.32 -24.28 -14.40
C PHE A 543 23.90 -24.13 -13.84
N SER A 544 23.09 -23.33 -14.52
CA SER A 544 21.69 -23.11 -14.19
C SER A 544 20.79 -24.13 -14.88
N VAL A 545 19.83 -24.69 -14.14
CA VAL A 545 18.82 -25.62 -14.65
C VAL A 545 17.44 -25.20 -14.16
N ASN A 546 16.50 -25.12 -15.09
CA ASN A 546 15.10 -24.79 -14.83
C ASN A 546 14.32 -25.99 -14.30
N PHE A 547 13.54 -25.79 -13.24
CA PHE A 547 12.67 -26.82 -12.65
C PHE A 547 11.22 -26.34 -12.56
N SER A 548 10.30 -27.21 -12.95
CA SER A 548 8.87 -26.98 -12.84
C SER A 548 8.34 -27.21 -11.41
N GLY A 549 7.15 -26.69 -11.11
CA GLY A 549 6.51 -26.88 -9.81
C GLY A 549 6.17 -28.33 -9.51
N LYS A 550 5.78 -29.08 -10.53
CA LYS A 550 5.45 -30.51 -10.41
C LYS A 550 6.66 -31.35 -10.01
N GLU A 551 7.86 -30.96 -10.43
CA GLU A 551 9.11 -31.61 -10.01
C GLU A 551 9.41 -31.33 -8.54
N ILE A 552 9.31 -30.06 -8.12
CA ILE A 552 9.55 -29.65 -6.72
C ILE A 552 8.54 -30.31 -5.76
N GLU A 553 7.30 -30.52 -6.20
CA GLU A 553 6.27 -31.21 -5.42
C GLU A 553 6.62 -32.69 -5.14
N GLN A 554 7.46 -33.34 -5.97
CA GLN A 554 7.85 -34.74 -5.75
C GLN A 554 8.51 -34.94 -4.38
N LYS A 555 8.12 -36.03 -3.70
CA LYS A 555 8.62 -36.32 -2.34
C LYS A 555 10.11 -36.62 -2.31
N ASP A 556 10.63 -37.20 -3.38
CA ASP A 556 12.02 -37.64 -3.53
C ASP A 556 12.90 -36.63 -4.31
N PHE A 557 12.37 -35.45 -4.64
CA PHE A 557 13.08 -34.39 -5.38
C PHE A 557 14.46 -34.06 -4.80
N VAL A 558 14.51 -33.77 -3.49
CA VAL A 558 15.74 -33.42 -2.79
C VAL A 558 16.74 -34.58 -2.80
N ASP A 559 16.27 -35.80 -2.50
CA ASP A 559 17.10 -37.00 -2.45
C ASP A 559 17.71 -37.32 -3.82
N LYS A 560 16.95 -37.14 -4.90
CA LYS A 560 17.40 -37.32 -6.28
C LYS A 560 18.54 -36.37 -6.63
N ILE A 561 18.38 -35.08 -6.36
CA ILE A 561 19.42 -34.07 -6.65
C ILE A 561 20.68 -34.36 -5.82
N ILE A 562 20.54 -34.64 -4.52
CA ILE A 562 21.70 -34.97 -3.67
C ILE A 562 22.43 -36.21 -4.17
N LYS A 563 21.70 -37.22 -4.64
CA LYS A 563 22.28 -38.44 -5.21
C LYS A 563 23.02 -38.16 -6.52
N ALA A 564 22.45 -37.33 -7.40
CA ALA A 564 23.07 -36.93 -8.65
C ALA A 564 24.36 -36.12 -8.43
N LEU A 565 24.34 -35.13 -7.52
CA LEU A 565 25.52 -34.36 -7.12
C LEU A 565 26.65 -35.25 -6.58
N LYS A 566 26.31 -36.25 -5.75
CA LYS A 566 27.29 -37.23 -5.24
C LYS A 566 27.85 -38.13 -6.33
N LYS A 567 27.03 -38.57 -7.28
CA LYS A 567 27.42 -39.41 -8.43
C LYS A 567 28.49 -38.73 -9.29
N TYR A 568 28.27 -37.46 -9.63
CA TYR A 568 29.17 -36.68 -10.50
C TYR A 568 30.27 -35.92 -9.75
N ARG A 569 30.27 -35.97 -8.41
CA ARG A 569 31.23 -35.26 -7.53
C ARG A 569 31.26 -33.75 -7.82
N THR A 570 30.07 -33.20 -8.00
CA THR A 570 29.86 -31.79 -8.32
C THR A 570 30.40 -30.90 -7.19
N PRO A 571 31.21 -29.87 -7.49
CA PRO A 571 31.58 -28.87 -6.52
C PRO A 571 30.36 -28.21 -5.85
N LYS A 572 30.58 -27.64 -4.67
CA LYS A 572 29.55 -26.83 -4.02
C LYS A 572 29.35 -25.53 -4.80
N ASN A 573 28.11 -25.06 -4.82
CA ASN A 573 27.64 -23.80 -5.41
C ASN A 573 27.77 -23.69 -6.93
N SER A 574 28.03 -24.80 -7.63
CA SER A 574 28.17 -24.82 -9.08
C SER A 574 26.93 -25.30 -9.83
N LEU A 575 25.97 -25.93 -9.15
CA LEU A 575 24.62 -26.13 -9.68
C LEU A 575 23.73 -25.00 -9.15
N GLU A 576 23.01 -24.35 -10.05
CA GLU A 576 21.98 -23.37 -9.76
C GLU A 576 20.62 -23.91 -10.23
N ILE A 577 19.64 -23.88 -9.35
CA ILE A 577 18.26 -24.28 -9.64
C ILE A 577 17.46 -23.00 -9.84
N GLU A 578 16.81 -22.91 -10.99
CA GLU A 578 15.95 -21.79 -11.37
C GLU A 578 14.50 -22.21 -11.22
N VAL A 579 13.73 -21.40 -10.51
CA VAL A 579 12.30 -21.62 -10.27
C VAL A 579 11.54 -20.35 -10.60
N THR A 580 10.41 -20.49 -11.30
CA THR A 580 9.58 -19.32 -11.63
C THR A 580 8.81 -18.84 -10.40
N GLU A 581 8.49 -17.55 -10.39
CA GLU A 581 7.73 -16.89 -9.31
C GLU A 581 6.39 -17.59 -9.00
N ASN A 582 5.62 -17.93 -10.03
CA ASN A 582 4.26 -18.47 -9.90
C ASN A 582 4.21 -19.88 -9.30
N ILE A 583 5.29 -20.66 -9.46
CA ILE A 583 5.38 -22.04 -8.99
C ILE A 583 5.40 -22.10 -7.45
N LEU A 584 5.97 -21.10 -6.80
CA LEU A 584 6.15 -21.10 -5.34
C LEU A 584 4.84 -20.95 -4.57
N MET A 585 3.74 -20.54 -5.21
CA MET A 585 2.50 -20.10 -4.55
C MET A 585 1.48 -21.20 -4.21
N ARG A 586 1.61 -22.43 -4.73
CA ARG A 586 0.61 -23.51 -4.51
C ARG A 586 0.83 -24.29 -3.20
N ASP A 587 2.06 -24.60 -2.84
CA ASP A 587 2.45 -25.29 -1.60
C ASP A 587 3.75 -24.67 -1.04
N ILE A 588 3.60 -23.44 -0.52
CA ILE A 588 4.71 -22.56 -0.14
C ILE A 588 5.61 -23.20 0.93
N ASP A 589 5.04 -23.73 2.00
CA ASP A 589 5.83 -24.18 3.16
C ASP A 589 6.67 -25.43 2.83
N SER A 590 6.06 -26.39 2.12
CA SER A 590 6.74 -27.62 1.65
C SER A 590 7.87 -27.30 0.67
N SER A 591 7.61 -26.41 -0.29
CA SER A 591 8.61 -26.00 -1.29
C SER A 591 9.78 -25.25 -0.64
N ILE A 592 9.51 -24.34 0.32
CA ILE A 592 10.55 -23.63 1.07
C ILE A 592 11.45 -24.62 1.81
N GLU A 593 10.89 -25.63 2.46
CA GLU A 593 11.68 -26.62 3.20
C GLU A 593 12.61 -27.41 2.27
N LYS A 594 12.11 -27.87 1.12
CA LYS A 594 12.92 -28.60 0.12
C LYS A 594 14.04 -27.73 -0.45
N LEU A 595 13.74 -26.48 -0.81
CA LEU A 595 14.75 -25.54 -1.32
C LEU A 595 15.81 -25.24 -0.26
N ARG A 596 15.44 -25.15 1.03
CA ARG A 596 16.42 -24.98 2.12
C ARG A 596 17.34 -26.19 2.24
N GLN A 597 16.80 -27.40 2.16
CA GLN A 597 17.61 -28.62 2.20
C GLN A 597 18.64 -28.66 1.06
N LEU A 598 18.25 -28.24 -0.15
CA LEU A 598 19.16 -28.15 -1.29
C LEU A 598 20.21 -27.05 -1.12
N HIS A 599 19.80 -25.88 -0.64
CA HIS A 599 20.69 -24.78 -0.33
C HIS A 599 21.76 -25.19 0.72
N ASP A 600 21.37 -25.90 1.78
CA ASP A 600 22.29 -26.37 2.83
C ASP A 600 23.33 -27.39 2.33
N VAL A 601 23.00 -28.14 1.26
CA VAL A 601 23.94 -29.05 0.60
C VAL A 601 24.90 -28.30 -0.34
N GLY A 602 24.61 -27.04 -0.65
CA GLY A 602 25.41 -26.16 -1.49
C GLY A 602 24.90 -26.03 -2.92
N VAL A 603 23.59 -26.13 -3.14
CA VAL A 603 22.96 -25.78 -4.43
C VAL A 603 22.54 -24.30 -4.37
N SER A 604 22.83 -23.52 -5.41
CA SER A 604 22.33 -22.14 -5.49
C SER A 604 20.87 -22.14 -5.96
N ILE A 605 20.04 -21.26 -5.41
CA ILE A 605 18.65 -21.08 -5.84
C ILE A 605 18.50 -19.71 -6.47
N ALA A 606 17.93 -19.66 -7.67
CA ALA A 606 17.57 -18.44 -8.39
C ALA A 606 16.06 -18.37 -8.62
N ILE A 607 15.51 -17.16 -8.53
CA ILE A 607 14.13 -16.87 -8.95
C ILE A 607 14.15 -16.37 -10.38
N ASP A 608 13.40 -17.04 -11.24
CA ASP A 608 13.23 -16.73 -12.65
C ASP A 608 11.94 -15.95 -12.94
N ASP A 609 11.88 -15.28 -14.09
CA ASP A 609 10.77 -14.44 -14.57
C ASP A 609 10.30 -13.35 -13.56
N PHE A 610 11.22 -12.81 -12.76
CA PHE A 610 10.85 -11.95 -11.63
C PHE A 610 10.21 -10.62 -12.07
N GLY A 611 9.04 -10.32 -11.50
CA GLY A 611 8.30 -9.07 -11.75
C GLY A 611 7.09 -9.23 -12.66
N THR A 612 6.92 -10.39 -13.30
CA THR A 612 5.75 -10.73 -14.13
C THR A 612 4.53 -11.17 -13.30
N GLY A 613 4.72 -11.49 -12.01
CA GLY A 613 3.69 -11.94 -11.07
C GLY A 613 3.44 -11.02 -9.87
N TYR A 614 2.53 -11.46 -8.99
CA TYR A 614 2.19 -10.76 -7.74
C TYR A 614 3.04 -11.26 -6.56
N SER A 615 4.32 -10.91 -6.53
CA SER A 615 5.19 -11.29 -5.42
C SER A 615 4.84 -10.58 -4.12
N SER A 616 4.57 -11.35 -3.07
CA SER A 616 4.64 -10.81 -1.71
C SER A 616 6.12 -10.69 -1.32
N LEU A 617 6.59 -9.46 -1.10
CA LEU A 617 7.92 -9.17 -0.52
C LEU A 617 8.23 -10.00 0.74
N SER A 618 7.18 -10.36 1.50
CA SER A 618 7.29 -11.20 2.69
C SER A 618 7.70 -12.66 2.39
N LEU A 619 7.37 -13.17 1.20
CA LEU A 619 7.71 -14.52 0.76
C LEU A 619 9.17 -14.62 0.32
N LEU A 620 9.65 -13.64 -0.45
CA LEU A 620 11.05 -13.55 -0.88
C LEU A 620 12.03 -13.58 0.29
N GLN A 621 11.68 -12.95 1.42
CA GLN A 621 12.50 -12.97 2.63
C GLN A 621 12.62 -14.36 3.29
N LYS A 622 11.67 -15.26 3.04
CA LYS A 622 11.66 -16.61 3.65
C LYS A 622 12.41 -17.64 2.81
N LEU A 623 12.55 -17.39 1.52
CA LEU A 623 13.18 -18.29 0.56
C LEU A 623 14.71 -18.23 0.68
N PRO A 624 15.42 -19.37 0.58
CA PRO A 624 16.88 -19.43 0.60
C PRO A 624 17.46 -19.08 -0.78
N ILE A 625 17.08 -17.92 -1.31
CA ILE A 625 17.46 -17.48 -2.65
C ILE A 625 18.83 -16.80 -2.64
N ASN A 626 19.59 -17.04 -3.70
CA ASN A 626 20.92 -16.45 -3.91
C ASN A 626 20.91 -15.43 -5.04
N ARG A 627 20.05 -15.65 -6.06
CA ARG A 627 20.01 -14.86 -7.28
C ARG A 627 18.59 -14.52 -7.68
N LEU A 628 18.44 -13.36 -8.33
CA LEU A 628 17.18 -12.88 -8.89
C LEU A 628 17.41 -12.55 -10.36
N LYS A 629 16.64 -13.18 -11.25
CA LYS A 629 16.69 -12.97 -12.69
C LYS A 629 15.61 -11.99 -13.11
N ILE A 630 16.00 -10.89 -13.76
CA ILE A 630 15.07 -9.92 -14.34
C ILE A 630 14.60 -10.47 -15.68
N ASP A 631 13.28 -10.63 -15.80
CA ASP A 631 12.63 -11.12 -17.01
C ASP A 631 12.98 -10.28 -18.25
N ARG A 632 13.11 -10.96 -19.39
CA ARG A 632 13.44 -10.36 -20.70
C ARG A 632 12.47 -9.24 -21.10
N SER A 633 11.19 -9.33 -20.76
CA SER A 633 10.17 -8.32 -21.10
C SER A 633 10.57 -6.93 -20.60
N PHE A 634 10.96 -6.80 -19.33
CA PHE A 634 11.40 -5.52 -18.76
C PHE A 634 12.66 -4.97 -19.44
N ILE A 635 13.59 -5.85 -19.82
CA ILE A 635 14.84 -5.45 -20.48
C ILE A 635 14.59 -4.96 -21.92
N GLN A 636 13.61 -5.54 -22.61
CA GLN A 636 13.23 -5.10 -23.97
C GLN A 636 12.52 -3.74 -23.97
N ASP A 637 11.69 -3.43 -22.97
CA ASP A 637 10.89 -2.20 -22.94
C ASP A 637 11.61 -0.97 -22.35
N MET A 638 12.91 -1.09 -22.05
CA MET A 638 13.74 -0.03 -21.43
C MET A 638 13.82 1.29 -22.21
N GLU A 639 13.44 1.33 -23.49
CA GLU A 639 13.42 2.56 -24.30
C GLU A 639 12.28 3.52 -23.93
N GLN A 640 11.14 3.02 -23.44
CA GLN A 640 9.92 3.82 -23.26
C GLN A 640 9.72 4.44 -21.86
N GLY A 641 10.65 4.21 -20.93
CA GLY A 641 10.75 4.95 -19.66
C GLY A 641 9.88 4.45 -18.51
N SER A 642 8.78 3.72 -18.75
CA SER A 642 7.95 3.09 -17.70
C SER A 642 8.72 2.00 -16.94
N ASP A 643 9.30 1.05 -17.67
CA ASP A 643 9.88 -0.19 -17.10
C ASP A 643 11.28 0.01 -16.51
N ARG A 644 11.90 1.17 -16.77
CA ARG A 644 13.12 1.60 -16.06
C ARG A 644 12.91 1.69 -14.55
N SER A 645 11.74 2.16 -14.13
CA SER A 645 11.37 2.29 -12.72
C SER A 645 11.25 0.92 -12.05
N ILE A 646 10.74 -0.08 -12.79
CA ILE A 646 10.60 -1.45 -12.29
C ILE A 646 11.96 -2.11 -12.16
N ILE A 647 12.83 -2.01 -13.16
CA ILE A 647 14.20 -2.54 -13.09
C ILE A 647 14.98 -1.88 -11.93
N GLU A 648 14.83 -0.57 -11.73
CA GLU A 648 15.42 0.14 -10.59
C GLU A 648 14.89 -0.39 -9.26
N ALA A 649 13.58 -0.58 -9.13
CA ALA A 649 12.96 -1.15 -7.92
C ALA A 649 13.47 -2.56 -7.65
N ILE A 650 13.55 -3.42 -8.67
CA ILE A 650 14.09 -4.78 -8.58
C ILE A 650 15.57 -4.75 -8.15
N ALA A 651 16.38 -3.87 -8.74
CA ALA A 651 17.79 -3.72 -8.39
C ALA A 651 17.97 -3.26 -6.93
N HIS A 652 17.15 -2.31 -6.47
CA HIS A 652 17.15 -1.88 -5.08
C HIS A 652 16.70 -2.99 -4.12
N MET A 653 15.72 -3.80 -4.52
CA MET A 653 15.24 -4.94 -3.74
C MET A 653 16.30 -6.03 -3.62
N ALA A 654 16.90 -6.44 -4.74
CA ALA A 654 18.00 -7.42 -4.77
C ALA A 654 19.14 -6.97 -3.86
N LYS A 655 19.54 -5.70 -3.94
CA LYS A 655 20.57 -5.12 -3.06
C LYS A 655 20.16 -5.13 -1.59
N GLY A 656 18.91 -4.79 -1.26
CA GLY A 656 18.39 -4.80 0.11
C GLY A 656 18.37 -6.20 0.73
N LEU A 657 18.06 -7.21 -0.08
CA LEU A 657 18.02 -8.63 0.31
C LEU A 657 19.39 -9.33 0.16
N LYS A 658 20.42 -8.63 -0.31
CA LYS A 658 21.77 -9.16 -0.59
C LYS A 658 21.77 -10.31 -1.61
N LEU A 659 20.89 -10.21 -2.60
CA LEU A 659 20.78 -11.14 -3.72
C LEU A 659 21.66 -10.67 -4.87
N GLU A 660 22.23 -11.62 -5.60
CA GLU A 660 22.89 -11.34 -6.88
C GLU A 660 21.83 -11.13 -7.96
N MET A 661 22.03 -10.15 -8.83
CA MET A 661 21.07 -9.82 -9.89
C MET A 661 21.63 -10.27 -11.24
N ILE A 662 20.78 -10.86 -12.06
CA ILE A 662 21.06 -11.17 -13.46
C ILE A 662 19.96 -10.58 -14.34
N ALA A 663 20.33 -9.99 -15.46
CA ALA A 663 19.38 -9.47 -16.44
C ALA A 663 19.37 -10.33 -17.70
N GLU A 664 18.18 -10.75 -18.11
CA GLU A 664 17.98 -11.62 -19.27
C GLU A 664 17.53 -10.86 -20.51
N GLY A 665 17.70 -11.48 -21.68
CA GLY A 665 17.22 -10.91 -22.93
C GLY A 665 17.95 -9.63 -23.34
N VAL A 666 19.21 -9.47 -22.95
CA VAL A 666 20.02 -8.34 -23.38
C VAL A 666 20.45 -8.54 -24.84
N GLU A 667 20.00 -7.66 -25.71
CA GLU A 667 20.18 -7.76 -27.17
C GLU A 667 20.94 -6.56 -27.75
N GLN A 668 20.91 -5.42 -27.06
CA GLN A 668 21.41 -4.13 -27.56
C GLN A 668 22.45 -3.48 -26.64
N GLU A 669 23.42 -2.76 -27.22
CA GLU A 669 24.53 -2.14 -26.47
C GLU A 669 24.06 -1.04 -25.48
N TYR A 670 22.93 -0.40 -25.75
CA TYR A 670 22.38 0.59 -24.81
C TYR A 670 21.83 -0.07 -23.53
N GLN A 671 21.25 -1.28 -23.63
CA GLN A 671 20.77 -2.06 -22.48
C GLN A 671 21.94 -2.43 -21.58
N LEU A 672 23.05 -2.93 -22.18
CA LEU A 672 24.29 -3.19 -21.44
C LEU A 672 24.81 -1.96 -20.69
N ARG A 673 24.83 -0.79 -21.35
CA ARG A 673 25.28 0.46 -20.73
C ARG A 673 24.40 0.86 -19.54
N TYR A 674 23.08 0.71 -19.66
CA TYR A 674 22.16 1.00 -18.57
C TYR A 674 22.30 0.00 -17.41
N LEU A 675 22.39 -1.30 -17.71
CA LEU A 675 22.59 -2.34 -16.70
C LEU A 675 23.91 -2.16 -15.93
N ARG A 676 24.97 -1.68 -16.61
CA ARG A 676 26.21 -1.25 -15.95
C ARG A 676 26.00 -0.06 -15.01
N GLN A 677 25.18 0.92 -15.37
CA GLN A 677 24.85 2.06 -14.50
C GLN A 677 24.07 1.61 -13.25
N LEU A 678 23.15 0.67 -13.42
CA LEU A 678 22.42 0.04 -12.32
C LEU A 678 23.27 -0.91 -11.47
N LYS A 679 24.53 -1.15 -11.87
CA LYS A 679 25.44 -2.10 -11.23
C LYS A 679 24.88 -3.52 -11.22
N CYS A 680 24.17 -3.91 -12.28
CA CYS A 680 23.84 -5.30 -12.54
C CYS A 680 25.16 -6.06 -12.79
N PRO A 681 25.50 -7.08 -12.00
CA PRO A 681 26.77 -7.77 -12.17
C PRO A 681 26.76 -8.74 -13.35
N ILE A 682 25.64 -9.42 -13.62
CA ILE A 682 25.57 -10.51 -14.59
C ILE A 682 24.51 -10.22 -15.64
N VAL A 683 24.82 -10.54 -16.89
CA VAL A 683 23.90 -10.40 -18.03
C VAL A 683 23.87 -11.65 -18.89
N GLN A 684 22.72 -11.89 -19.48
CA GLN A 684 22.46 -12.97 -20.42
C GLN A 684 21.60 -12.44 -21.55
N GLY A 685 21.89 -12.86 -22.79
CA GLY A 685 21.09 -12.48 -23.95
C GLY A 685 21.84 -12.59 -25.27
N TYR A 686 21.13 -12.32 -26.36
CA TYR A 686 21.63 -12.56 -27.71
C TYR A 686 22.75 -11.62 -28.14
N ILE A 687 23.00 -10.55 -27.38
CA ILE A 687 24.18 -9.70 -27.61
C ILE A 687 25.50 -10.49 -27.48
N PHE A 688 25.51 -11.56 -26.67
CA PHE A 688 26.66 -12.44 -26.51
C PHE A 688 26.52 -13.71 -27.33
N SER A 689 25.48 -14.49 -27.04
CA SER A 689 25.18 -15.75 -27.72
C SER A 689 23.73 -16.15 -27.49
N GLN A 690 23.16 -16.81 -28.49
CA GLN A 690 21.96 -17.62 -28.29
C GLN A 690 22.30 -18.88 -27.48
N GLY A 691 21.30 -19.64 -27.07
CA GLY A 691 21.55 -21.00 -26.62
C GLY A 691 22.19 -21.79 -27.75
N VAL A 692 23.35 -22.41 -27.50
CA VAL A 692 24.13 -23.17 -28.48
C VAL A 692 24.49 -24.56 -27.95
N PRO A 693 24.80 -25.55 -28.81
CA PRO A 693 25.24 -26.87 -28.34
C PRO A 693 26.50 -26.80 -27.46
N SER A 694 26.73 -27.82 -26.63
CA SER A 694 27.85 -27.85 -25.66
C SER A 694 29.20 -27.50 -26.28
N ASP A 695 29.56 -28.08 -27.42
CA ASP A 695 30.85 -27.83 -28.08
C ASP A 695 31.05 -26.36 -28.51
N GLU A 696 29.98 -25.72 -28.98
CA GLU A 696 30.01 -24.29 -29.34
C GLU A 696 30.08 -23.41 -28.10
N ALA A 697 29.35 -23.75 -27.03
CA ALA A 697 29.42 -23.04 -25.76
C ALA A 697 30.83 -23.13 -25.13
N LYS A 698 31.44 -24.31 -25.14
CA LYS A 698 32.83 -24.52 -24.69
C LYS A 698 33.80 -23.63 -25.46
N LYS A 699 33.62 -23.51 -26.78
CA LYS A 699 34.45 -22.64 -27.63
C LYS A 699 34.29 -21.17 -27.23
N PHE A 700 33.05 -20.71 -27.03
CA PHE A 700 32.77 -19.35 -26.58
C PHE A 700 33.45 -19.02 -25.25
N VAL A 701 33.42 -19.94 -24.29
CA VAL A 701 34.11 -19.79 -23.00
C VAL A 701 35.63 -19.66 -23.18
N ARG A 702 36.24 -20.51 -24.03
CA ARG A 702 37.69 -20.46 -24.32
C ARG A 702 38.11 -19.16 -24.99
N ASP A 703 37.39 -18.75 -26.03
CA ASP A 703 37.70 -17.55 -26.80
C ASP A 703 37.66 -16.30 -25.89
N THR A 704 36.69 -16.25 -24.98
CA THR A 704 36.58 -15.17 -23.98
C THR A 704 37.77 -15.16 -23.01
N GLU A 705 38.18 -16.32 -22.49
CA GLU A 705 39.37 -16.41 -21.64
C GLU A 705 40.66 -15.96 -22.36
N GLU A 706 40.82 -16.34 -23.63
CA GLU A 706 42.01 -15.97 -24.42
C GLU A 706 42.05 -14.47 -24.73
N MET A 707 40.92 -13.86 -25.09
CA MET A 707 40.83 -12.41 -25.31
C MET A 707 41.24 -11.61 -24.06
N ILE A 708 40.81 -12.05 -22.88
CA ILE A 708 41.13 -11.38 -21.61
C ILE A 708 42.59 -11.58 -21.22
N LYS A 709 43.16 -12.79 -21.42
CA LYS A 709 44.59 -13.04 -21.22
C LYS A 709 45.45 -12.13 -22.13
N GLN A 710 45.06 -11.95 -23.39
CA GLN A 710 45.77 -11.06 -24.32
C GLN A 710 45.65 -9.57 -23.93
N GLN A 711 44.53 -9.13 -23.35
CA GLN A 711 44.38 -7.77 -22.83
C GLN A 711 45.19 -7.54 -21.55
N LYS A 712 45.24 -8.51 -20.62
CA LYS A 712 46.06 -8.43 -19.38
C LYS A 712 47.58 -8.51 -19.63
N ILE A 713 48.03 -9.05 -20.77
CA ILE A 713 49.45 -9.06 -21.17
C ILE A 713 49.86 -7.75 -21.86
N LYS A 714 48.89 -6.98 -22.39
CA LYS A 714 49.11 -5.68 -23.04
C LYS A 714 49.00 -4.47 -22.10
N ALA A 715 48.35 -4.64 -20.94
CA ALA A 715 48.33 -3.69 -19.84
C ALA A 715 49.51 -3.95 -18.90
#